data_AF-A0A8H8QZR6-F1
#
_entry.id   AF-A0A8H8QZR6-F1
#
_cell.length_a   1.000
_cell.length_b   1.000
_cell.length_c   1.000
_cell.angle_alpha   90.00
_cell.angle_beta   90.00
_cell.angle_gamma   90.00
#
_symmetry.space_group_name_H-M   'P 1'
#
loop_
_entity.id
_entity.type
_entity.pdbx_description
1 polymer ?
#
loop_
_entity_poly.entity_id
_entity_poly.type
_entity_poly.pdbx_seq_one_letter_code
_entity_poly.pdbx_strand_id
1 'polypeptide(L)'
;MKRKGLEIEFTDLPRAKKIKAPMATQKLPLTPQEQRLRKLLLDVASFIDEAKKIEEKIELRFAGGWVRDKLLGIPSHDIDTAINVMTGEDFCLQLQEYCTDPQNLEKHSLGPEDLGSIHIIAANPEKSKHLATATKRILGFDVDFVNLRKETYSVDSRHPQVEFGTAEEDALRRDATINSLFYNLLTDQIEDFCGGLEDIQAKRIRTPLEPLTTFTDDPLRVLRLIRFASRLGFKIDPETEVPMTDPAVSEALKVKISRERVGVEVEKMLKGQNPLSALELIDRLGLYQFVFTDPTVQDIPIPSTTNWHFAYDCLEVLKSNETPGSIYNSLVRSEDAKFLAWILAAAAPWTSVPLPQSAKPKTKLPLPFGTLVVREGIKVTSKVCDVVTGAFRNFLDITELRDAIKRKDAYVHERDTIGMSIRRWDFQGKNWRLQVLLAILVEAMNNGQNAFEGIFSEWQLFIDHLTDLDVMDAPSLKLLVNGDELKAALGGVKPGMWMKPALDVCVEWQLRNPGNEDKEGAINEGHRNGSCSGSPNFGNPQKSPLATQIIFIYIYNPRNAIKMFASARKAAKSKVSSKGISSDEVLILSPQCLPERYSLSQLYDGLELSNESKSKEDDLQSLLILNSCLSNLGRRERENGDDENIKRLSLWISKAILPDKTLNGQDEISDASIEMALSHTRHKAALGLESLQILITQLSSPRPSTIDPKIIITLIAFSSTMDPWTTPAILSRSTSLLSLYTPQTHTQDLIITLLNTFIRPLFSHSKPSTITSSGRKAMPSSAPLPKHDVAAERTSKPWKYETVYAVRVFSWVVQNAPGEIIAQNWHLFLPPLLTLLDDASTGFRATGSHLLSTFLPHLTSKLLKQSGIGEVFEDALLPTLLYLPNLTPVDESMRLLSGAYAALGVLCDVRYEVGEKARIEFLDRVMRGGVFMGYHHASEYPAIVQLLLEQTKVLVENMGIHAVKHLKDLIPILSTTLTDPFAPTNPPLLLSAIRALQTVLLNCWPRISEPKYKIEIIKALSVSWKDVSDSEDMDRLEEVQKELKMAGRLFVNAVEGDVNIRAELRPLVEVNRGVGIMFGVGEGS
;
A
#
# COMPACT_ATOMS: atom_id res chain seq x y z
N MET A 1 8.32 64.36 -34.13
CA MET A 1 9.70 63.85 -33.96
C MET A 1 9.59 62.41 -33.47
N LYS A 2 9.66 61.41 -34.36
CA LYS A 2 10.85 60.55 -34.67
C LYS A 2 11.41 59.88 -33.42
N ARG A 3 11.48 58.55 -33.31
CA ARG A 3 12.30 57.60 -34.11
C ARG A 3 11.68 56.18 -34.05
N LYS A 4 11.37 55.56 -35.20
CA LYS A 4 12.11 54.49 -35.93
C LYS A 4 12.29 53.22 -35.07
N GLY A 5 11.72 52.04 -35.37
CA GLY A 5 11.50 51.42 -36.68
C GLY A 5 12.73 50.59 -37.06
N LEU A 6 12.77 49.34 -36.61
CA LEU A 6 13.66 48.29 -37.09
C LEU A 6 12.80 47.04 -37.33
N GLU A 7 12.44 46.86 -38.59
CA GLU A 7 11.99 45.58 -39.14
C GLU A 7 13.17 44.61 -39.11
N ILE A 8 12.94 43.41 -38.57
CA ILE A 8 13.75 42.24 -38.88
C ILE A 8 12.81 41.27 -39.58
N GLU A 9 13.11 41.03 -40.84
CA GLU A 9 12.49 40.05 -41.73
C GLU A 9 12.47 38.68 -41.06
N PHE A 10 11.28 38.09 -40.89
CA PHE A 10 11.16 36.65 -40.71
C PHE A 10 11.40 35.98 -42.06
N THR A 11 12.66 35.59 -42.28
CA THR A 11 13.06 34.70 -43.36
C THR A 11 12.41 33.33 -43.18
N ASP A 12 12.02 32.75 -44.31
CA ASP A 12 11.37 31.45 -44.48
C ASP A 12 11.95 30.34 -43.58
N LEU A 13 11.18 29.91 -42.58
CA LEU A 13 11.35 28.58 -41.98
C LEU A 13 10.82 27.54 -42.98
N PRO A 14 11.58 26.45 -43.22
CA PRO A 14 11.28 25.52 -44.30
C PRO A 14 9.93 24.84 -44.06
N ARG A 15 9.04 24.97 -45.06
CA ARG A 15 7.80 24.21 -45.19
C ARG A 15 8.03 22.75 -44.79
N ALA A 16 7.25 22.27 -43.82
CA ALA A 16 7.14 20.88 -43.47
C ALA A 16 7.12 20.00 -44.73
N LYS A 17 8.02 19.00 -44.77
CA LYS A 17 8.09 18.01 -45.84
C LYS A 17 6.67 17.46 -46.08
N LYS A 18 6.24 17.48 -47.34
CA LYS A 18 5.01 16.83 -47.80
C LYS A 18 4.93 15.40 -47.24
N ILE A 19 3.87 15.14 -46.47
CA ILE A 19 3.50 13.85 -45.92
C ILE A 19 3.16 12.92 -47.08
N LYS A 20 3.81 11.75 -47.16
CA LYS A 20 3.55 10.74 -48.19
C LYS A 20 2.23 10.02 -47.85
N ALA A 21 1.40 9.80 -48.86
CA ALA A 21 0.24 8.91 -48.76
C ALA A 21 0.68 7.47 -48.35
N PRO A 22 -0.18 6.68 -47.66
CA PRO A 22 0.17 5.33 -47.23
C PRO A 22 0.57 4.47 -48.44
N MET A 23 1.76 3.87 -48.39
CA MET A 23 2.10 2.82 -49.34
C MET A 23 1.42 1.54 -48.84
N ALA A 24 0.26 1.22 -49.39
CA ALA A 24 -0.37 -0.09 -49.20
C ALA A 24 0.51 -1.15 -49.87
N THR A 25 1.31 -1.84 -49.08
CA THR A 25 2.33 -2.76 -49.61
C THR A 25 2.20 -4.11 -48.92
N GLN A 26 1.82 -5.10 -49.73
CA GLN A 26 1.83 -6.54 -49.45
C GLN A 26 0.62 -7.10 -48.67
N LYS A 27 0.06 -8.19 -49.18
CA LYS A 27 -0.89 -9.04 -48.47
C LYS A 27 -0.13 -10.03 -47.59
N LEU A 28 -0.63 -10.28 -46.39
CA LEU A 28 -0.01 -11.21 -45.44
C LEU A 28 -0.84 -12.50 -45.38
N PRO A 29 -0.24 -13.68 -45.59
CA PRO A 29 -1.00 -14.93 -45.51
C PRO A 29 -1.41 -15.23 -44.07
N LEU A 30 -2.72 -15.30 -43.82
CA LEU A 30 -3.30 -15.71 -42.55
C LEU A 30 -3.41 -17.24 -42.46
N THR A 31 -3.18 -17.79 -41.28
CA THR A 31 -3.47 -19.20 -40.97
C THR A 31 -4.98 -19.44 -40.99
N PRO A 32 -5.44 -20.69 -41.13
CA PRO A 32 -6.87 -20.99 -41.09
C PRO A 32 -7.57 -20.47 -39.81
N GLN A 33 -6.88 -20.48 -38.67
CA GLN A 33 -7.41 -20.02 -37.38
C GLN A 33 -7.49 -18.49 -37.31
N GLU A 34 -6.45 -17.78 -37.77
CA GLU A 34 -6.46 -16.31 -37.87
C GLU A 34 -7.51 -15.83 -38.88
N GLN A 35 -7.71 -16.57 -39.99
CA GLN A 35 -8.75 -16.26 -40.97
C GLN A 35 -10.15 -16.42 -40.37
N ARG A 36 -10.36 -17.42 -39.51
CA ARG A 36 -11.61 -17.59 -38.74
C ARG A 36 -11.83 -16.42 -37.79
N LEU A 37 -10.80 -16.03 -37.03
CA LEU A 37 -10.86 -14.89 -36.12
C LEU A 37 -11.17 -13.59 -36.86
N ARG A 38 -10.46 -13.31 -37.95
CA ARG A 38 -10.73 -12.15 -38.82
C ARG A 38 -12.19 -12.13 -39.29
N LYS A 39 -12.71 -13.25 -39.78
CA LYS A 39 -14.09 -13.34 -40.27
C LYS A 39 -15.09 -13.00 -39.16
N LEU A 40 -14.90 -13.57 -37.97
CA LEU A 40 -15.73 -13.28 -36.79
C LEU A 40 -15.72 -11.78 -36.44
N LEU A 41 -14.54 -11.18 -36.36
CA LEU A 41 -14.42 -9.76 -35.99
C LEU A 41 -15.05 -8.82 -37.03
N LEU A 42 -14.94 -9.12 -38.32
CA LEU A 42 -15.58 -8.34 -39.39
C LEU A 42 -17.10 -8.50 -39.42
N ASP A 43 -17.61 -9.70 -39.16
CA ASP A 43 -19.05 -9.96 -39.05
C ASP A 43 -19.66 -9.22 -37.85
N VAL A 44 -18.93 -9.15 -36.73
CA VAL A 44 -19.32 -8.38 -35.53
C VAL A 44 -19.28 -6.88 -35.80
N ALA A 45 -18.24 -6.37 -36.48
CA ALA A 45 -18.19 -4.96 -36.88
C ALA A 45 -19.38 -4.58 -37.77
N SER A 46 -19.73 -5.45 -38.73
CA SER A 46 -20.88 -5.23 -39.62
C SER A 46 -22.21 -5.24 -38.86
N PHE A 47 -22.38 -6.15 -37.89
CA PHE A 47 -23.54 -6.18 -37.00
C PHE A 47 -23.71 -4.87 -36.22
N ILE A 48 -22.62 -4.30 -35.71
CA ILE A 48 -22.66 -3.03 -34.98
C ILE A 48 -22.98 -1.85 -35.92
N ASP A 49 -22.33 -1.81 -37.09
CA ASP A 49 -22.57 -0.77 -38.10
C ASP A 49 -24.04 -0.73 -38.54
N GLU A 50 -24.67 -1.90 -38.72
CA GLU A 50 -26.08 -2.04 -39.08
C GLU A 50 -27.04 -1.65 -37.93
N ALA A 51 -26.68 -1.97 -36.68
CA ALA A 51 -27.53 -1.75 -35.52
C ALA A 51 -27.53 -0.29 -35.01
N LYS A 52 -26.39 0.42 -35.04
CA LYS A 52 -26.21 1.67 -34.26
C LYS A 52 -26.20 2.98 -35.04
N LYS A 53 -26.30 2.99 -36.39
CA LYS A 53 -26.21 4.23 -37.22
C LYS A 53 -25.04 5.15 -36.81
N ILE A 54 -23.85 4.58 -36.66
CA ILE A 54 -22.63 5.34 -36.34
C ILE A 54 -22.25 6.18 -37.58
N GLU A 55 -21.81 7.43 -37.39
CA GLU A 55 -21.48 8.36 -38.49
C GLU A 55 -20.28 7.91 -39.33
N GLU A 56 -19.33 7.19 -38.71
CA GLU A 56 -18.14 6.63 -39.35
C GLU A 56 -18.11 5.11 -39.14
N LYS A 57 -17.75 4.38 -40.21
CA LYS A 57 -17.77 2.90 -40.23
C LYS A 57 -16.71 2.31 -39.31
N ILE A 58 -17.01 1.22 -38.62
CA ILE A 58 -16.04 0.53 -37.77
C ILE A 58 -14.94 -0.10 -38.63
N GLU A 59 -13.69 0.26 -38.35
CA GLU A 59 -12.49 -0.33 -38.93
C GLU A 59 -11.65 -0.99 -37.85
N LEU A 60 -11.26 -2.24 -38.10
CA LEU A 60 -10.45 -3.05 -37.20
C LEU A 60 -9.07 -3.32 -37.81
N ARG A 61 -8.02 -3.20 -36.99
CA ARG A 61 -6.64 -3.45 -37.39
C ARG A 61 -5.93 -4.34 -36.39
N PHE A 62 -5.21 -5.36 -36.84
CA PHE A 62 -4.22 -5.99 -35.96
C PHE A 62 -2.97 -5.11 -35.90
N ALA A 63 -2.48 -4.83 -34.70
CA ALA A 63 -1.47 -3.80 -34.48
C ALA A 63 -0.16 -4.37 -33.91
N GLY A 64 0.95 -3.71 -34.26
CA GLY A 64 2.23 -3.82 -33.56
C GLY A 64 2.88 -5.20 -33.58
N GLY A 65 3.02 -5.81 -32.39
CA GLY A 65 3.89 -6.98 -32.18
C GLY A 65 3.52 -8.18 -33.05
N TRP A 66 2.22 -8.43 -33.23
CA TRP A 66 1.73 -9.53 -34.05
C TRP A 66 2.15 -9.36 -35.52
N VAL A 67 1.97 -8.16 -36.09
CA VAL A 67 2.30 -7.87 -37.51
C VAL A 67 3.79 -8.08 -37.77
N ARG A 68 4.63 -7.55 -36.88
CA ARG A 68 6.10 -7.73 -36.91
C ARG A 68 6.48 -9.21 -36.84
N ASP A 69 5.96 -9.93 -35.85
CA ASP A 69 6.35 -11.32 -35.60
C ASP A 69 5.89 -12.22 -36.76
N LYS A 70 4.71 -11.94 -37.32
CA LYS A 70 4.22 -12.61 -38.52
C LYS A 70 5.11 -12.39 -39.75
N LEU A 71 5.58 -11.16 -39.97
CA LEU A 71 6.52 -10.84 -41.06
C LEU A 71 7.89 -11.52 -40.89
N LEU A 72 8.30 -11.77 -39.64
CA LEU A 72 9.54 -12.48 -39.30
C LEU A 72 9.38 -14.00 -39.28
N GLY A 73 8.18 -14.53 -39.49
CA GLY A 73 7.88 -15.96 -39.39
C GLY A 73 7.90 -16.50 -37.95
N ILE A 74 7.77 -15.62 -36.96
CA ILE A 74 7.71 -15.97 -35.54
C ILE A 74 6.23 -16.17 -35.16
N PRO A 75 5.86 -17.30 -34.52
CA PRO A 75 4.49 -17.50 -34.07
C PRO A 75 4.13 -16.51 -32.95
N SER A 76 2.94 -15.92 -33.03
CA SER A 76 2.38 -15.02 -32.01
C SER A 76 0.97 -15.45 -31.65
N HIS A 77 0.69 -15.57 -30.36
CA HIS A 77 -0.64 -15.86 -29.82
C HIS A 77 -1.34 -14.64 -29.24
N ASP A 78 -0.59 -13.57 -28.97
CA ASP A 78 -1.09 -12.27 -28.50
C ASP A 78 -1.42 -11.38 -29.71
N ILE A 79 -2.65 -10.84 -29.76
CA ILE A 79 -3.15 -10.00 -30.86
C ILE A 79 -3.79 -8.72 -30.31
N ASP A 80 -3.16 -7.57 -30.55
CA ASP A 80 -3.74 -6.26 -30.31
C ASP A 80 -4.65 -5.86 -31.48
N THR A 81 -5.95 -5.69 -31.23
CA THR A 81 -6.94 -5.25 -32.20
C THR A 81 -7.31 -3.78 -31.97
N ALA A 82 -6.84 -2.90 -32.83
CA ALA A 82 -7.10 -1.48 -32.79
C ALA A 82 -8.42 -1.10 -33.48
N ILE A 83 -9.22 -0.24 -32.82
CA ILE A 83 -10.55 0.20 -33.24
C ILE A 83 -10.57 1.73 -33.41
N ASN A 84 -11.23 2.24 -34.46
CA ASN A 84 -11.27 3.67 -34.80
C ASN A 84 -12.32 4.49 -34.01
N VAL A 85 -13.57 4.01 -33.91
CA VAL A 85 -14.72 4.86 -33.51
C VAL A 85 -15.36 4.51 -32.16
N MET A 86 -14.91 3.45 -31.49
CA MET A 86 -15.52 3.00 -30.23
C MET A 86 -14.50 2.42 -29.26
N THR A 87 -14.92 2.23 -28.00
CA THR A 87 -14.05 1.64 -26.99
C THR A 87 -13.92 0.12 -27.14
N GLY A 88 -12.76 -0.44 -26.77
CA GLY A 88 -12.55 -1.89 -26.74
C GLY A 88 -13.54 -2.63 -25.82
N GLU A 89 -14.00 -1.97 -24.75
CA GLU A 89 -15.04 -2.49 -23.84
C GLU A 89 -16.40 -2.59 -24.54
N ASP A 90 -16.85 -1.51 -25.19
CA ASP A 90 -18.10 -1.50 -25.93
C ASP A 90 -18.10 -2.55 -27.04
N PHE A 91 -16.98 -2.68 -27.76
CA PHE A 91 -16.84 -3.70 -28.80
C PHE A 91 -16.94 -5.12 -28.22
N CYS A 92 -16.37 -5.33 -27.03
CA CYS A 92 -16.45 -6.62 -26.35
C CYS A 92 -17.87 -7.00 -25.90
N LEU A 93 -18.67 -6.03 -25.45
CA LEU A 93 -20.09 -6.24 -25.11
C LEU A 93 -20.90 -6.58 -26.36
N GLN A 94 -20.67 -5.88 -27.47
CA GLN A 94 -21.33 -6.17 -28.74
C GLN A 94 -20.91 -7.53 -29.33
N LEU A 95 -19.65 -7.92 -29.15
CA LEU A 95 -19.18 -9.26 -29.51
C LEU A 95 -19.88 -10.35 -28.68
N GLN A 96 -20.17 -10.11 -27.39
CA GLN A 96 -20.97 -11.05 -26.59
C GLN A 96 -22.39 -11.15 -27.14
N GLU A 97 -23.02 -10.01 -27.39
CA GLU A 97 -24.37 -9.92 -27.93
C GLU A 97 -24.48 -10.66 -29.27
N TYR A 98 -23.55 -10.44 -30.20
CA TYR A 98 -23.48 -11.17 -31.47
C TYR A 98 -23.41 -12.70 -31.29
N CYS A 99 -22.69 -13.15 -30.26
CA CYS A 99 -22.52 -14.57 -29.93
C CYS A 99 -23.69 -15.16 -29.11
N THR A 100 -24.71 -14.38 -28.75
CA THR A 100 -25.93 -14.94 -28.11
C THR A 100 -26.85 -15.65 -29.09
N ASP A 101 -26.79 -15.31 -30.38
CA ASP A 101 -27.56 -15.96 -31.44
C ASP A 101 -26.92 -17.31 -31.83
N PRO A 102 -27.62 -18.44 -31.67
CA PRO A 102 -27.13 -19.76 -32.06
C PRO A 102 -26.71 -19.88 -33.53
N GLN A 103 -27.34 -19.11 -34.43
CA GLN A 103 -27.00 -19.13 -35.86
C GLN A 103 -25.60 -18.54 -36.13
N ASN A 104 -25.22 -17.51 -35.37
CA ASN A 104 -23.90 -16.89 -35.48
C ASN A 104 -22.81 -17.80 -34.91
N LEU A 105 -23.10 -18.52 -33.83
CA LEU A 105 -22.18 -19.51 -33.26
C LEU A 105 -21.89 -20.65 -34.27
N GLU A 106 -22.93 -21.15 -34.94
CA GLU A 106 -22.80 -22.20 -35.96
C GLU A 106 -22.03 -21.69 -37.20
N LYS A 107 -22.31 -20.46 -37.66
CA LYS A 107 -21.64 -19.78 -38.79
C LYS A 107 -20.12 -19.70 -38.62
N HIS A 108 -19.63 -19.55 -37.40
CA HIS A 108 -18.20 -19.46 -37.08
C HIS A 108 -17.62 -20.76 -36.47
N SER A 109 -18.45 -21.79 -36.32
CA SER A 109 -18.11 -23.07 -35.69
C SER A 109 -17.49 -22.88 -34.29
N LEU A 110 -18.12 -22.05 -33.47
CA LEU A 110 -17.65 -21.69 -32.12
C LEU A 110 -18.19 -22.67 -31.08
N GLY A 111 -17.30 -23.30 -30.31
CA GLY A 111 -17.64 -24.12 -29.15
C GLY A 111 -17.56 -23.34 -27.82
N PRO A 112 -18.00 -23.93 -26.68
CA PRO A 112 -17.94 -23.30 -25.36
C PRO A 112 -16.53 -22.95 -24.88
N GLU A 113 -15.50 -23.63 -25.40
CA GLU A 113 -14.09 -23.41 -25.04
C GLU A 113 -13.39 -22.38 -25.94
N ASP A 114 -13.99 -22.02 -27.08
CA ASP A 114 -13.42 -21.07 -28.05
C ASP A 114 -13.63 -19.60 -27.66
N LEU A 115 -14.58 -19.33 -26.76
CA LEU A 115 -14.88 -18.02 -26.19
C LEU A 115 -14.61 -18.07 -24.68
N GLY A 116 -13.45 -17.60 -24.24
CA GLY A 116 -13.07 -17.55 -22.82
C GLY A 116 -13.97 -16.63 -21.98
N SER A 117 -13.96 -16.81 -20.66
CA SER A 117 -14.68 -15.93 -19.71
C SER A 117 -14.21 -14.49 -19.84
N ILE A 118 -15.16 -13.58 -19.99
CA ILE A 118 -14.87 -12.19 -20.30
C ILE A 118 -14.58 -11.46 -19.00
N HIS A 119 -13.30 -11.16 -18.78
CA HIS A 119 -12.85 -10.38 -17.63
C HIS A 119 -12.63 -8.94 -18.06
N ILE A 120 -13.49 -8.03 -17.60
CA ILE A 120 -13.23 -6.60 -17.69
C ILE A 120 -12.14 -6.29 -16.67
N ILE A 121 -10.90 -6.11 -17.12
CA ILE A 121 -9.83 -5.64 -16.25
C ILE A 121 -10.04 -4.13 -16.10
N ALA A 122 -10.65 -3.72 -14.98
CA ALA A 122 -10.75 -2.32 -14.62
C ALA A 122 -9.36 -1.67 -14.68
N ALA A 123 -9.29 -0.46 -15.23
CA ALA A 123 -8.07 0.29 -15.54
C ALA A 123 -7.00 0.11 -14.45
N ASN A 124 -5.97 -0.71 -14.72
CA ASN A 124 -4.91 -0.99 -13.77
C ASN A 124 -3.89 0.18 -13.82
N PRO A 125 -3.75 0.98 -12.75
CA PRO A 125 -2.93 2.21 -12.76
C PRO A 125 -1.45 2.00 -13.06
N GLU A 126 -0.99 0.75 -13.09
CA GLU A 126 0.42 0.40 -13.21
C GLU A 126 0.85 -0.23 -14.53
N LYS A 127 -0.09 -0.71 -15.36
CA LYS A 127 0.28 -1.35 -16.64
C LYS A 127 -0.05 -0.49 -17.86
N SER A 128 -1.02 0.43 -17.76
CA SER A 128 -1.27 1.53 -18.67
C SER A 128 -2.47 2.32 -18.13
N LYS A 129 -2.24 3.47 -17.53
CA LYS A 129 -3.34 4.41 -17.27
C LYS A 129 -3.90 4.83 -18.64
N HIS A 130 -5.20 4.65 -18.83
CA HIS A 130 -6.01 4.98 -20.03
C HIS A 130 -6.28 3.88 -21.09
N LEU A 131 -6.17 2.59 -20.78
CA LEU A 131 -6.73 1.55 -21.65
C LEU A 131 -7.67 0.65 -20.85
N ALA A 132 -8.98 0.76 -21.11
CA ALA A 132 -9.88 -0.36 -20.91
C ALA A 132 -9.44 -1.43 -21.92
N THR A 133 -8.59 -2.36 -21.49
CA THR A 133 -8.17 -3.49 -22.32
C THR A 133 -9.03 -4.66 -21.87
N ALA A 134 -10.00 -5.02 -22.71
CA ALA A 134 -10.79 -6.21 -22.50
C ALA A 134 -10.05 -7.38 -23.17
N THR A 135 -9.29 -8.13 -22.38
CA THR A 135 -8.58 -9.32 -22.87
C THR A 135 -9.57 -10.48 -22.98
N LYS A 136 -9.71 -11.05 -24.19
CA LYS A 136 -10.50 -12.27 -24.42
C LYS A 136 -9.62 -13.35 -25.03
N ARG A 137 -9.74 -14.57 -24.53
CA ARG A 137 -9.26 -15.75 -25.26
C ARG A 137 -10.30 -16.11 -26.33
N ILE A 138 -10.01 -15.83 -27.60
CA ILE A 138 -10.92 -16.05 -28.73
C ILE A 138 -10.24 -16.99 -29.72
N LEU A 139 -10.86 -18.15 -29.99
CA LEU A 139 -10.33 -19.17 -30.91
C LEU A 139 -8.88 -19.52 -30.55
N GLY A 140 -8.55 -19.62 -29.26
CA GLY A 140 -7.20 -19.95 -28.77
C GLY A 140 -6.15 -18.83 -28.86
N PHE A 141 -6.51 -17.62 -29.30
CA PHE A 141 -5.67 -16.43 -29.27
C PHE A 141 -6.02 -15.54 -28.08
N ASP A 142 -5.02 -14.89 -27.50
CA ASP A 142 -5.23 -13.86 -26.48
C ASP A 142 -5.38 -12.51 -27.21
N VAL A 143 -6.62 -12.01 -27.30
CA VAL A 143 -6.99 -10.85 -28.11
C VAL A 143 -7.33 -9.66 -27.21
N ASP A 144 -6.59 -8.56 -27.40
CA ASP A 144 -6.75 -7.31 -26.68
C ASP A 144 -7.39 -6.26 -27.61
N PHE A 145 -8.51 -5.68 -27.19
CA PHE A 145 -9.15 -4.59 -27.95
C PHE A 145 -8.69 -3.24 -27.43
N VAL A 146 -8.11 -2.43 -28.32
CA VAL A 146 -7.52 -1.12 -28.00
C VAL A 146 -8.07 -0.04 -28.92
N ASN A 147 -8.14 1.20 -28.43
CA ASN A 147 -8.57 2.33 -29.25
C ASN A 147 -7.37 2.95 -29.93
N LEU A 148 -7.57 3.44 -31.16
CA LEU A 148 -6.61 4.34 -31.79
C LEU A 148 -6.57 5.65 -31.02
N ARG A 149 -5.36 6.09 -30.67
CA ARG A 149 -5.20 7.24 -29.79
C ARG A 149 -4.07 8.17 -30.18
N LYS A 150 -4.30 9.44 -29.90
CA LYS A 150 -3.31 10.51 -29.94
C LYS A 150 -2.85 10.82 -28.53
N GLU A 151 -1.54 10.98 -28.35
CA GLU A 151 -0.94 11.31 -27.05
C GLU A 151 -0.26 12.68 -27.14
N THR A 152 -0.60 13.58 -26.22
CA THR A 152 0.09 14.87 -26.05
C THR A 152 0.85 14.88 -24.74
N TYR A 153 2.16 15.08 -24.79
CA TYR A 153 3.05 15.13 -23.63
C TYR A 153 3.24 16.59 -23.18
N SER A 154 3.08 16.87 -21.89
CA SER A 154 3.42 18.18 -21.31
C SER A 154 4.74 18.10 -20.56
N VAL A 155 5.50 19.21 -20.56
CA VAL A 155 6.87 19.27 -20.00
C VAL A 155 6.92 18.83 -18.52
N ASP A 156 5.83 19.05 -17.77
CA ASP A 156 5.75 18.80 -16.33
C ASP A 156 4.92 17.54 -15.93
N SER A 157 4.28 16.83 -16.88
CA SER A 157 3.44 15.66 -16.58
C SER A 157 4.07 14.35 -17.06
N ARG A 158 4.05 13.32 -16.20
CA ARG A 158 4.44 11.94 -16.56
C ARG A 158 3.34 11.17 -17.31
N HIS A 159 2.15 11.75 -17.44
CA HIS A 159 1.00 11.13 -18.08
C HIS A 159 0.59 11.95 -19.30
N PRO A 160 0.64 11.39 -20.52
CA PRO A 160 0.16 12.08 -21.70
C PRO A 160 -1.37 12.21 -21.65
N GLN A 161 -1.90 13.30 -22.22
CA GLN A 161 -3.33 13.40 -22.49
C GLN A 161 -3.66 12.49 -23.68
N VAL A 162 -4.67 11.62 -23.50
CA VAL A 162 -5.06 10.61 -24.48
C VAL A 162 -6.40 11.01 -25.11
N GLU A 163 -6.42 11.18 -26.42
CA GLU A 163 -7.60 11.47 -27.23
C GLU A 163 -7.79 10.41 -28.32
N PHE A 164 -8.99 10.27 -28.88
CA PHE A 164 -9.19 9.44 -30.07
C PHE A 164 -8.32 9.98 -31.21
N GLY A 165 -7.58 9.08 -31.87
CA GLY A 165 -6.63 9.44 -32.91
C GLY A 165 -6.78 8.57 -34.15
N THR A 166 -6.14 8.99 -35.23
CA THR A 166 -6.04 8.22 -36.47
C THR A 166 -5.01 7.08 -36.36
N ALA A 167 -5.03 6.13 -37.29
CA ALA A 167 -4.03 5.05 -37.34
C ALA A 167 -2.60 5.60 -37.52
N GLU A 168 -2.43 6.70 -38.27
CA GLU A 168 -1.16 7.40 -38.43
C GLU A 168 -0.68 8.04 -37.13
N GLU A 169 -1.56 8.75 -36.41
CA GLU A 169 -1.23 9.35 -35.11
C GLU A 169 -0.89 8.28 -34.07
N ASP A 170 -1.58 7.14 -34.08
CA ASP A 170 -1.27 5.99 -33.24
C ASP A 170 0.07 5.33 -33.62
N ALA A 171 0.41 5.29 -34.91
CA ALA A 171 1.70 4.78 -35.39
C ALA A 171 2.86 5.63 -34.87
N LEU A 172 2.76 6.95 -35.01
CA LEU A 172 3.82 7.91 -34.68
C LEU A 172 4.16 7.95 -33.19
N ARG A 173 3.19 7.69 -32.32
CA ARG A 173 3.44 7.66 -30.87
C ARG A 173 4.08 6.36 -30.37
N ARG A 174 4.27 5.33 -31.20
CA ARG A 174 4.82 4.03 -30.77
C ARG A 174 6.34 4.09 -30.57
N ASP A 175 6.88 3.04 -29.96
CA ASP A 175 8.27 2.98 -29.56
C ASP A 175 9.25 2.79 -30.73
N ALA A 176 8.91 1.90 -31.67
CA ALA A 176 9.72 1.57 -32.83
C ALA A 176 8.87 1.50 -34.11
N THR A 177 9.46 1.86 -35.25
CA THR A 177 8.85 1.75 -36.58
C THR A 177 8.36 0.33 -36.88
N ILE A 178 9.13 -0.67 -36.48
CA ILE A 178 8.76 -2.08 -36.66
C ILE A 178 7.54 -2.51 -35.82
N ASN A 179 7.18 -1.74 -34.78
CA ASN A 179 6.02 -1.97 -33.93
C ASN A 179 4.86 -1.01 -34.24
N SER A 180 5.02 -0.13 -35.22
CA SER A 180 4.01 0.82 -35.67
C SER A 180 3.28 0.37 -36.94
N LEU A 181 3.42 -0.91 -37.30
CA LEU A 181 2.73 -1.54 -38.42
C LEU A 181 1.32 -1.95 -38.02
N PHE A 182 0.38 -1.80 -38.96
CA PHE A 182 -0.99 -2.27 -38.84
C PHE A 182 -1.33 -3.24 -39.96
N TYR A 183 -2.20 -4.20 -39.67
CA TYR A 183 -2.83 -5.07 -40.66
C TYR A 183 -4.32 -4.78 -40.67
N ASN A 184 -4.81 -4.18 -41.75
CA ASN A 184 -6.20 -3.81 -41.88
C ASN A 184 -7.05 -5.04 -42.23
N LEU A 185 -7.98 -5.38 -41.34
CA LEU A 185 -8.80 -6.59 -41.46
C LEU A 185 -9.77 -6.51 -42.64
N LEU A 186 -10.20 -5.30 -43.02
CA LEU A 186 -11.11 -5.10 -44.14
C LEU A 186 -10.38 -5.24 -45.48
N THR A 187 -9.24 -4.54 -45.65
CA THR A 187 -8.51 -4.48 -46.93
C THR A 187 -7.54 -5.63 -47.14
N ASP A 188 -7.22 -6.40 -46.10
CA ASP A 188 -6.25 -7.52 -46.15
C ASP A 188 -4.81 -7.06 -46.45
N GLN A 189 -4.46 -5.84 -46.05
CA GLN A 189 -3.20 -5.18 -46.38
C GLN A 189 -2.49 -4.67 -45.13
N ILE A 190 -1.16 -4.60 -45.22
CA ILE A 190 -0.33 -3.93 -44.23
C ILE A 190 -0.33 -2.43 -44.50
N GLU A 191 -0.56 -1.65 -43.45
CA GLU A 191 -0.45 -0.20 -43.43
C GLU A 191 0.83 0.17 -42.68
N ASP A 192 1.76 0.84 -43.38
CA ASP A 192 3.02 1.32 -42.83
C ASP A 192 3.14 2.84 -43.02
N PHE A 193 3.02 3.56 -41.91
CA PHE A 193 3.10 5.02 -41.87
C PHE A 193 4.51 5.53 -41.53
N CYS A 194 5.41 4.66 -41.05
CA CYS A 194 6.68 5.06 -40.45
C CYS A 194 7.92 4.38 -41.08
N GLY A 195 7.73 3.55 -42.09
CA GLY A 195 8.81 2.81 -42.77
C GLY A 195 9.27 1.57 -41.99
N GLY A 196 8.39 0.95 -41.21
CA GLY A 196 8.68 -0.27 -40.45
C GLY A 196 9.02 -1.49 -41.33
N LEU A 197 8.45 -1.59 -42.54
CA LEU A 197 8.75 -2.69 -43.47
C LEU A 197 10.20 -2.64 -43.98
N GLU A 198 10.67 -1.44 -44.32
CA GLU A 198 12.07 -1.22 -44.73
C GLU A 198 13.03 -1.54 -43.58
N ASP A 199 12.69 -1.13 -42.36
CA ASP A 199 13.49 -1.38 -41.16
C ASP A 199 13.54 -2.88 -40.80
N ILE A 200 12.44 -3.63 -40.97
CA ILE A 200 12.43 -5.10 -40.81
C ILE A 200 13.37 -5.76 -41.82
N GLN A 201 13.32 -5.36 -43.10
CA GLN A 201 14.21 -5.91 -44.14
C GLN A 201 15.68 -5.58 -43.87
N ALA A 202 15.96 -4.37 -43.37
CA ALA A 202 17.29 -3.92 -43.00
C ALA A 202 17.78 -4.42 -41.63
N LYS A 203 16.95 -5.18 -40.89
CA LYS A 203 17.20 -5.61 -39.49
C LYS A 203 17.59 -4.45 -38.58
N ARG A 204 16.83 -3.37 -38.66
CA ARG A 204 17.08 -2.08 -38.00
C ARG A 204 15.98 -1.73 -37.02
N ILE A 205 16.36 -1.13 -35.88
CA ILE A 205 15.45 -0.56 -34.87
C ILE A 205 15.56 0.96 -34.92
N ARG A 206 14.45 1.64 -35.22
CA ARG A 206 14.38 3.11 -35.35
C ARG A 206 13.09 3.63 -34.70
N THR A 207 13.12 4.85 -34.15
CA THR A 207 11.92 5.51 -33.61
C THR A 207 11.05 6.11 -34.74
N PRO A 208 9.71 6.12 -34.63
CA PRO A 208 8.84 6.76 -35.62
C PRO A 208 9.03 8.28 -35.72
N LEU A 209 9.26 8.93 -34.58
CA LEU A 209 9.51 10.36 -34.44
C LEU A 209 10.99 10.63 -34.13
N GLU A 210 11.33 11.92 -34.06
CA GLU A 210 12.67 12.37 -33.68
C GLU A 210 13.12 11.72 -32.36
N PRO A 211 14.28 11.02 -32.32
CA PRO A 211 14.63 10.17 -31.20
C PRO A 211 14.85 10.92 -29.88
N LEU A 212 15.46 12.11 -29.89
CA LEU A 212 15.71 12.88 -28.67
C LEU A 212 14.40 13.27 -27.97
N THR A 213 13.43 13.77 -28.74
CA THR A 213 12.08 14.10 -28.26
C THR A 213 11.40 12.83 -27.76
N THR A 214 11.47 11.74 -28.54
CA THR A 214 10.86 10.44 -28.19
C THR A 214 11.36 9.91 -26.84
N PHE A 215 12.67 9.99 -26.58
CA PHE A 215 13.25 9.53 -25.33
C PHE A 215 13.07 10.51 -24.18
N THR A 216 12.95 11.81 -24.46
CA THR A 216 12.65 12.80 -23.42
C THR A 216 11.21 12.69 -22.94
N ASP A 217 10.26 12.39 -23.85
CA ASP A 217 8.85 12.21 -23.56
C ASP A 217 8.58 10.89 -22.81
N ASP A 218 9.11 9.77 -23.29
CA ASP A 218 9.05 8.47 -22.61
C ASP A 218 10.42 7.76 -22.61
N PRO A 219 11.26 8.01 -21.59
CA PRO A 219 12.60 7.44 -21.48
C PRO A 219 12.64 5.92 -21.43
N LEU A 220 11.55 5.25 -21.05
CA LEU A 220 11.51 3.78 -21.03
C LEU A 220 11.71 3.19 -22.43
N ARG A 221 11.41 3.97 -23.49
CA ARG A 221 11.64 3.54 -24.87
C ARG A 221 13.08 3.18 -25.16
N VAL A 222 14.06 3.80 -24.50
CA VAL A 222 15.48 3.42 -24.61
C VAL A 222 15.67 1.94 -24.24
N LEU A 223 15.17 1.53 -23.08
CA LEU A 223 15.24 0.14 -22.64
C LEU A 223 14.40 -0.78 -23.53
N ARG A 224 13.23 -0.34 -24.00
CA ARG A 224 12.41 -1.15 -24.92
C ARG A 224 13.12 -1.40 -26.24
N LEU A 225 13.82 -0.41 -26.81
CA LEU A 225 14.59 -0.56 -28.05
C LEU A 225 15.77 -1.50 -27.85
N ILE A 226 16.50 -1.42 -26.72
CA ILE A 226 17.55 -2.39 -26.36
C ILE A 226 16.97 -3.80 -26.26
N ARG A 227 15.78 -3.96 -25.66
CA ARG A 227 15.08 -5.24 -25.58
C ARG A 227 14.70 -5.76 -26.96
N PHE A 228 14.20 -4.92 -27.86
CA PHE A 228 13.87 -5.36 -29.23
C PHE A 228 15.12 -5.72 -30.03
N ALA A 229 16.19 -4.91 -29.93
CA ALA A 229 17.46 -5.18 -30.58
C ALA A 229 18.05 -6.54 -30.15
N SER A 230 18.12 -6.79 -28.84
CA SER A 230 18.60 -8.07 -28.28
C SER A 230 17.67 -9.25 -28.58
N ARG A 231 16.34 -9.08 -28.50
CA ARG A 231 15.37 -10.16 -28.80
C ARG A 231 15.38 -10.58 -30.27
N LEU A 232 15.49 -9.61 -31.19
CA LEU A 232 15.37 -9.85 -32.63
C LEU A 232 16.73 -10.03 -33.33
N GLY A 233 17.84 -9.71 -32.64
CA GLY A 233 19.17 -9.65 -33.25
C GLY A 233 19.31 -8.51 -34.25
N PHE A 234 18.58 -7.41 -34.04
CA PHE A 234 18.58 -6.23 -34.92
C PHE A 234 19.54 -5.16 -34.37
N LYS A 235 20.00 -4.26 -35.23
CA LYS A 235 20.84 -3.12 -34.82
C LYS A 235 20.00 -1.87 -34.61
N ILE A 236 20.32 -1.09 -33.58
CA ILE A 236 19.71 0.24 -33.39
C ILE A 236 20.30 1.17 -34.45
N ASP A 237 19.43 1.95 -35.10
CA ASP A 237 19.86 2.94 -36.09
C ASP A 237 20.80 3.97 -35.44
N PRO A 238 21.93 4.36 -36.08
CA PRO A 238 22.88 5.29 -35.48
C PRO A 238 22.26 6.64 -35.07
N GLU A 239 21.31 7.17 -35.84
CA GLU A 239 20.63 8.43 -35.50
C GLU A 239 19.70 8.27 -34.30
N THR A 240 19.13 7.06 -34.12
CA THR A 240 18.34 6.70 -32.93
C THR A 240 19.22 6.42 -31.72
N GLU A 241 20.43 5.93 -31.93
CA GLU A 241 21.33 5.52 -30.85
C GLU A 241 22.03 6.71 -30.18
N VAL A 242 22.47 7.71 -30.95
CA VAL A 242 23.19 8.89 -30.42
C VAL A 242 22.43 9.57 -29.27
N PRO A 243 21.12 9.87 -29.40
CA PRO A 243 20.35 10.49 -28.31
C PRO A 243 20.18 9.62 -27.07
N MET A 244 20.36 8.30 -27.15
CA MET A 244 20.28 7.43 -25.97
C MET A 244 21.38 7.71 -24.95
N THR A 245 22.52 8.25 -25.41
CA THR A 245 23.67 8.63 -24.57
C THR A 245 23.59 10.07 -24.06
N ASP A 246 22.55 10.81 -24.44
CA ASP A 246 22.40 12.21 -24.04
C ASP A 246 22.14 12.33 -22.53
N PRO A 247 22.83 13.25 -21.81
CA PRO A 247 22.58 13.49 -20.40
C PRO A 247 21.13 13.84 -20.06
N ALA A 248 20.41 14.53 -20.95
CA ALA A 248 19.00 14.88 -20.75
C ALA A 248 18.10 13.63 -20.75
N VAL A 249 18.37 12.67 -21.63
CA VAL A 249 17.66 11.38 -21.68
C VAL A 249 17.99 10.54 -20.44
N SER A 250 19.26 10.54 -20.04
CA SER A 250 19.73 9.85 -18.84
C SER A 250 19.07 10.38 -17.56
N GLU A 251 18.97 11.71 -17.41
CA GLU A 251 18.28 12.34 -16.29
C GLU A 251 16.76 12.09 -16.36
N ALA A 252 16.17 12.14 -17.56
CA ALA A 252 14.76 11.81 -17.75
C ALA A 252 14.46 10.35 -17.36
N LEU A 253 15.34 9.39 -17.70
CA LEU A 253 15.23 7.98 -17.30
C LEU A 253 15.27 7.82 -15.78
N LYS A 254 16.09 8.62 -15.09
CA LYS A 254 16.20 8.62 -13.63
C LYS A 254 14.97 9.23 -12.95
N VAL A 255 14.43 10.32 -13.50
CA VAL A 255 13.36 11.10 -12.85
C VAL A 255 11.96 10.60 -13.24
N LYS A 256 11.69 10.34 -14.53
CA LYS A 256 10.34 10.12 -15.05
C LYS A 256 9.85 8.68 -14.94
N ILE A 257 10.75 7.69 -14.90
CA ILE A 257 10.40 6.25 -14.98
C ILE A 257 10.53 5.56 -13.62
N SER A 258 9.52 4.77 -13.23
CA SER A 258 9.55 3.98 -12.00
C SER A 258 10.49 2.78 -12.13
N ARG A 259 11.04 2.32 -11.00
CA ARG A 259 12.00 1.21 -11.00
C ARG A 259 11.40 -0.13 -11.35
N GLU A 260 10.12 -0.31 -11.08
CA GLU A 260 9.36 -1.50 -11.45
C GLU A 260 9.29 -1.63 -12.97
N ARG A 261 9.06 -0.52 -13.70
CA ARG A 261 9.03 -0.54 -15.17
C ARG A 261 10.40 -0.87 -15.76
N VAL A 262 11.48 -0.33 -15.18
CA VAL A 262 12.85 -0.71 -15.59
C VAL A 262 13.11 -2.19 -15.31
N GLY A 263 12.74 -2.67 -14.12
CA GLY A 263 12.85 -4.07 -13.72
C GLY A 263 12.17 -5.03 -14.70
N VAL A 264 10.95 -4.72 -15.14
CA VAL A 264 10.22 -5.52 -16.12
C VAL A 264 10.94 -5.59 -17.48
N GLU A 265 11.48 -4.47 -17.96
CA GLU A 265 12.21 -4.47 -19.23
C GLU A 265 13.53 -5.26 -19.11
N VAL A 266 14.27 -5.08 -18.01
CA VAL A 266 15.52 -5.84 -17.73
C VAL A 266 15.22 -7.33 -17.60
N GLU A 267 14.19 -7.72 -16.86
CA GLU A 267 13.80 -9.12 -16.71
C GLU A 267 13.50 -9.77 -18.06
N LYS A 268 12.76 -9.07 -18.94
CA LYS A 268 12.48 -9.55 -20.30
C LYS A 268 13.72 -9.63 -21.18
N MET A 269 14.70 -8.74 -21.01
CA MET A 269 15.99 -8.82 -21.70
C MET A 269 16.78 -10.05 -21.27
N LEU A 270 16.89 -10.28 -19.95
CA LEU A 270 17.73 -11.36 -19.39
C LEU A 270 17.10 -12.75 -19.52
N LYS A 271 15.76 -12.84 -19.64
CA LYS A 271 15.05 -14.06 -20.03
C LYS A 271 14.92 -14.23 -21.55
N GLY A 272 15.35 -13.23 -22.32
CA GLY A 272 15.24 -13.21 -23.78
C GLY A 272 16.21 -14.15 -24.48
N GLN A 273 16.18 -14.15 -25.82
CA GLN A 273 17.03 -15.01 -26.64
C GLN A 273 18.53 -14.67 -26.55
N ASN A 274 18.87 -13.38 -26.43
CA ASN A 274 20.26 -12.92 -26.37
C ASN A 274 20.50 -11.92 -25.22
N PRO A 275 20.62 -12.40 -23.97
CA PRO A 275 20.92 -11.55 -22.81
C PRO A 275 22.28 -10.85 -22.89
N LEU A 276 23.28 -11.50 -23.52
CA LEU A 276 24.61 -10.93 -23.75
C LEU A 276 24.50 -9.60 -24.49
N SER A 277 23.83 -9.60 -25.65
CA SER A 277 23.65 -8.39 -26.45
C SER A 277 22.90 -7.28 -25.70
N ALA A 278 21.97 -7.64 -24.80
CA ALA A 278 21.30 -6.64 -23.98
C ALA A 278 22.26 -5.95 -22.97
N LEU A 279 23.13 -6.73 -22.31
CA LEU A 279 24.12 -6.18 -21.38
C LEU A 279 25.21 -5.39 -22.11
N GLU A 280 25.69 -5.88 -23.27
CA GLU A 280 26.62 -5.14 -24.14
C GLU A 280 26.07 -3.78 -24.56
N LEU A 281 24.78 -3.71 -24.93
CA LEU A 281 24.13 -2.46 -25.28
C LEU A 281 24.02 -1.52 -24.08
N ILE A 282 23.68 -2.04 -22.90
CA ILE A 282 23.62 -1.23 -21.67
C ILE A 282 25.02 -0.68 -21.31
N ASP A 283 26.05 -1.51 -21.43
CA ASP A 283 27.44 -1.15 -21.15
C ASP A 283 27.95 -0.07 -22.11
N ARG A 284 27.83 -0.35 -23.42
CA ARG A 284 28.30 0.53 -24.50
C ARG A 284 27.60 1.89 -24.54
N LEU A 285 26.32 1.94 -24.16
CA LEU A 285 25.55 3.18 -24.08
C LEU A 285 25.73 3.92 -22.74
N GLY A 286 26.55 3.40 -21.81
CA GLY A 286 26.79 4.02 -20.52
C GLY A 286 25.58 4.01 -19.58
N LEU A 287 24.63 3.09 -19.78
CA LEU A 287 23.35 3.07 -19.07
C LEU A 287 23.42 2.33 -17.72
N TYR A 288 24.55 1.71 -17.38
CA TYR A 288 24.70 0.87 -16.19
C TYR A 288 24.27 1.57 -14.91
N GLN A 289 24.76 2.78 -14.66
CA GLN A 289 24.47 3.53 -13.43
C GLN A 289 23.01 4.01 -13.32
N PHE A 290 22.24 3.89 -14.39
CA PHE A 290 20.81 4.21 -14.39
C PHE A 290 19.96 2.95 -14.26
N VAL A 291 20.40 1.83 -14.82
CA VAL A 291 19.69 0.55 -14.74
C VAL A 291 19.95 -0.14 -13.39
N PHE A 292 21.22 -0.25 -13.00
CA PHE A 292 21.68 -0.96 -11.81
C PHE A 292 22.14 0.03 -10.73
N THR A 293 21.18 0.76 -10.16
CA THR A 293 21.40 1.71 -9.06
C THR A 293 20.29 1.66 -8.02
N ASP A 294 20.56 2.09 -6.78
CA ASP A 294 19.55 2.25 -5.73
C ASP A 294 19.12 3.72 -5.63
N PRO A 295 17.89 4.09 -6.05
CA PRO A 295 17.41 5.47 -5.98
C PRO A 295 16.98 5.90 -4.56
N THR A 296 16.92 4.98 -3.59
CA THR A 296 16.41 5.26 -2.24
C THR A 296 17.46 5.85 -1.30
N VAL A 297 18.74 5.76 -1.67
CA VAL A 297 19.88 6.19 -0.86
C VAL A 297 20.60 7.35 -1.57
N GLN A 298 20.81 8.45 -0.85
CA GLN A 298 21.68 9.53 -1.32
C GLN A 298 23.15 9.10 -1.14
N ASP A 299 24.00 9.40 -2.13
CA ASP A 299 25.44 9.12 -2.11
C ASP A 299 25.84 7.62 -2.08
N ILE A 300 25.21 6.80 -2.92
CA ILE A 300 25.65 5.40 -3.12
C ILE A 300 27.03 5.35 -3.80
N PRO A 301 27.97 4.49 -3.36
CA PRO A 301 29.23 4.27 -4.07
C PRO A 301 28.99 3.84 -5.52
N ILE A 302 29.84 4.31 -6.44
CA ILE A 302 29.74 3.95 -7.85
C ILE A 302 30.70 2.77 -8.13
N PRO A 303 30.22 1.63 -8.66
CA PRO A 303 31.08 0.52 -9.02
C PRO A 303 31.90 0.83 -10.27
N SER A 304 33.04 0.18 -10.42
CA SER A 304 33.82 0.25 -11.67
C SER A 304 33.22 -0.67 -12.72
N THR A 305 32.80 -0.12 -13.86
CA THR A 305 32.26 -0.90 -14.99
C THR A 305 33.30 -1.19 -16.08
N THR A 306 34.55 -0.71 -15.93
CA THR A 306 35.60 -0.84 -16.95
C THR A 306 35.82 -2.28 -17.41
N ASN A 307 35.75 -3.22 -16.48
CA ASN A 307 35.98 -4.64 -16.72
C ASN A 307 34.68 -5.46 -16.72
N TRP A 308 33.51 -4.82 -16.78
CA TRP A 308 32.23 -5.50 -16.68
C TRP A 308 32.00 -6.52 -17.81
N HIS A 309 32.47 -6.19 -19.01
CA HIS A 309 32.36 -7.08 -20.17
C HIS A 309 32.96 -8.46 -19.96
N PHE A 310 34.08 -8.57 -19.24
CA PHE A 310 34.64 -9.87 -18.91
C PHE A 310 33.70 -10.75 -18.08
N ALA A 311 32.77 -10.20 -17.30
CA ALA A 311 31.78 -11.00 -16.57
C ALA A 311 30.73 -11.61 -17.51
N TYR A 312 30.10 -10.80 -18.37
CA TYR A 312 29.07 -11.31 -19.25
C TYR A 312 29.64 -12.15 -20.41
N ASP A 313 30.85 -11.83 -20.89
CA ASP A 313 31.56 -12.64 -21.88
C ASP A 313 31.97 -14.00 -21.30
N CYS A 314 32.48 -14.02 -20.06
CA CYS A 314 32.81 -15.26 -19.35
C CYS A 314 31.57 -16.16 -19.24
N LEU A 315 30.42 -15.59 -18.86
CA LEU A 315 29.18 -16.34 -18.77
C LEU A 315 28.73 -16.92 -20.13
N GLU A 316 28.83 -16.15 -21.22
CA GLU A 316 28.45 -16.65 -22.54
C GLU A 316 29.42 -17.74 -23.04
N VAL A 317 30.72 -17.61 -22.76
CA VAL A 317 31.70 -18.66 -23.11
C VAL A 317 31.44 -19.94 -22.31
N LEU A 318 31.16 -19.83 -21.00
CA LEU A 318 30.78 -20.98 -20.16
C LEU A 318 29.53 -21.68 -20.69
N LYS A 319 28.51 -20.90 -21.08
CA LYS A 319 27.27 -21.40 -21.66
C LYS A 319 27.47 -22.01 -23.06
N SER A 320 28.31 -21.42 -23.89
CA SER A 320 28.62 -21.95 -25.23
C SER A 320 29.38 -23.27 -25.18
N ASN A 321 30.15 -23.49 -24.11
CA ASN A 321 30.86 -24.73 -23.81
C ASN A 321 30.03 -25.68 -22.92
N GLU A 322 28.70 -25.60 -22.97
CA GLU A 322 27.84 -26.50 -22.20
C GLU A 322 27.94 -27.94 -22.72
N THR A 323 28.57 -28.81 -21.91
CA THR A 323 28.60 -30.26 -22.11
C THR A 323 28.29 -30.94 -20.77
N PRO A 324 27.83 -32.21 -20.76
CA PRO A 324 27.68 -32.94 -19.51
C PRO A 324 28.98 -32.92 -18.69
N GLY A 325 28.91 -32.46 -17.43
CA GLY A 325 30.06 -32.31 -16.55
C GLY A 325 30.85 -31.01 -16.69
N SER A 326 30.52 -30.11 -17.62
CA SER A 326 31.15 -28.80 -17.69
C SER A 326 30.75 -27.91 -16.51
N ILE A 327 31.54 -26.88 -16.24
CA ILE A 327 31.28 -25.88 -15.18
C ILE A 327 29.85 -25.34 -15.27
N TYR A 328 29.41 -24.93 -16.47
CA TYR A 328 28.09 -24.32 -16.65
C TYR A 328 26.96 -25.31 -16.31
N ASN A 329 27.03 -26.54 -16.84
CA ASN A 329 26.01 -27.57 -16.59
C ASN A 329 25.97 -28.00 -15.11
N SER A 330 27.14 -28.01 -14.45
CA SER A 330 27.27 -28.36 -13.03
C SER A 330 26.68 -27.30 -12.09
N LEU A 331 26.81 -26.02 -12.45
CA LEU A 331 26.38 -24.88 -11.63
C LEU A 331 24.96 -24.40 -11.94
N VAL A 332 24.56 -24.34 -13.21
CA VAL A 332 23.32 -23.74 -13.70
C VAL A 332 22.33 -24.82 -14.15
N ARG A 333 21.56 -25.36 -13.19
CA ARG A 333 20.75 -26.59 -13.39
C ARG A 333 19.26 -26.37 -13.72
N SER A 334 18.78 -25.14 -13.77
CA SER A 334 17.35 -24.82 -14.01
C SER A 334 17.17 -23.55 -14.82
N GLU A 335 15.99 -23.36 -15.41
CA GLU A 335 15.65 -22.11 -16.12
C GLU A 335 15.70 -20.89 -15.18
N ASP A 336 15.25 -21.03 -13.93
CA ASP A 336 15.42 -20.00 -12.89
C ASP A 336 16.91 -19.66 -12.67
N ALA A 337 17.78 -20.68 -12.66
CA ALA A 337 19.22 -20.48 -12.47
C ALA A 337 19.88 -19.79 -13.66
N LYS A 338 19.40 -20.02 -14.90
CA LYS A 338 19.89 -19.31 -16.10
C LYS A 338 19.62 -17.82 -16.00
N PHE A 339 18.40 -17.43 -15.61
CA PHE A 339 18.07 -16.03 -15.36
C PHE A 339 18.90 -15.43 -14.22
N LEU A 340 19.06 -16.16 -13.11
CA LEU A 340 19.88 -15.71 -11.97
C LEU A 340 21.36 -15.54 -12.34
N ALA A 341 21.91 -16.40 -13.20
CA ALA A 341 23.28 -16.28 -13.69
C ALA A 341 23.51 -14.94 -14.41
N TRP A 342 22.56 -14.53 -15.26
CA TRP A 342 22.61 -13.22 -15.92
C TRP A 342 22.43 -12.05 -14.95
N ILE A 343 21.58 -12.20 -13.92
CA ILE A 343 21.47 -11.20 -12.85
C ILE A 343 22.79 -11.05 -12.09
N LEU A 344 23.50 -12.16 -11.81
CA LEU A 344 24.81 -12.13 -11.17
C LEU A 344 25.86 -11.48 -12.05
N ALA A 345 25.89 -11.78 -13.35
CA ALA A 345 26.76 -11.09 -14.31
C ALA A 345 26.46 -9.59 -14.39
N ALA A 346 25.17 -9.20 -14.35
CA ALA A 346 24.76 -7.81 -14.33
C ALA A 346 25.14 -7.08 -13.02
N ALA A 347 25.06 -7.76 -11.88
CA ALA A 347 25.41 -7.19 -10.58
C ALA A 347 26.92 -7.23 -10.28
N ALA A 348 27.71 -8.05 -10.99
CA ALA A 348 29.11 -8.33 -10.71
C ALA A 348 30.00 -7.09 -10.47
N PRO A 349 29.84 -5.94 -11.17
CA PRO A 349 30.63 -4.74 -10.89
C PRO A 349 30.52 -4.24 -9.45
N TRP A 350 29.40 -4.49 -8.76
CA TRP A 350 29.22 -4.09 -7.37
C TRP A 350 30.11 -4.86 -6.38
N THR A 351 30.79 -5.93 -6.81
CA THR A 351 31.77 -6.63 -5.97
C THR A 351 33.03 -5.81 -5.75
N SER A 352 33.30 -4.79 -6.57
CA SER A 352 34.41 -3.84 -6.36
C SER A 352 34.18 -2.90 -5.17
N VAL A 353 32.95 -2.84 -4.64
CA VAL A 353 32.57 -1.98 -3.51
C VAL A 353 32.63 -2.81 -2.21
N PRO A 354 33.37 -2.35 -1.17
CA PRO A 354 33.44 -3.07 0.10
C PRO A 354 32.07 -3.29 0.76
N LEU A 355 31.91 -4.43 1.44
CA LEU A 355 30.67 -4.75 2.15
C LEU A 355 30.39 -3.72 3.26
N PRO A 356 29.13 -3.25 3.40
CA PRO A 356 28.78 -2.27 4.42
C PRO A 356 28.94 -2.85 5.84
N GLN A 357 29.48 -2.04 6.76
CA GLN A 357 29.75 -2.43 8.14
C GLN A 357 28.58 -2.07 9.08
N SER A 358 28.39 -2.85 10.15
CA SER A 358 27.37 -2.54 11.17
C SER A 358 27.85 -1.42 12.09
N ALA A 359 27.03 -0.37 12.26
CA ALA A 359 27.33 0.76 13.16
C ALA A 359 27.25 0.40 14.66
N LYS A 360 26.66 -0.75 15.04
CA LYS A 360 26.55 -1.21 16.42
C LYS A 360 26.88 -2.71 16.57
N PRO A 361 27.52 -3.14 17.67
CA PRO A 361 27.67 -4.56 17.97
C PRO A 361 26.29 -5.14 18.37
N LYS A 362 25.86 -6.22 17.68
CA LYS A 362 24.58 -6.97 17.83
C LYS A 362 23.40 -6.60 16.90
N THR A 363 23.54 -5.69 15.94
CA THR A 363 22.53 -5.47 14.88
C THR A 363 22.74 -6.39 13.67
N LYS A 364 21.65 -6.71 12.95
CA LYS A 364 21.67 -7.52 11.71
C LYS A 364 22.61 -6.87 10.68
N LEU A 365 23.52 -7.65 10.07
CA LEU A 365 24.45 -7.16 9.04
C LEU A 365 23.67 -6.51 7.89
N PRO A 366 24.07 -5.30 7.44
CA PRO A 366 23.45 -4.66 6.29
C PRO A 366 23.61 -5.52 5.02
N LEU A 367 22.75 -5.25 4.04
CA LEU A 367 22.81 -5.96 2.76
C LEU A 367 23.98 -5.45 1.91
N PRO A 368 24.64 -6.31 1.13
CA PRO A 368 25.61 -5.89 0.12
C PRO A 368 25.01 -4.85 -0.84
N PHE A 369 25.82 -3.92 -1.35
CA PHE A 369 25.35 -2.92 -2.31
C PHE A 369 24.80 -3.54 -3.60
N GLY A 370 25.42 -4.61 -4.11
CA GLY A 370 24.89 -5.36 -5.26
C GLY A 370 23.49 -5.93 -5.00
N THR A 371 23.20 -6.37 -3.76
CA THR A 371 21.86 -6.79 -3.36
C THR A 371 20.88 -5.62 -3.32
N LEU A 372 21.29 -4.48 -2.74
CA LEU A 372 20.45 -3.27 -2.69
C LEU A 372 20.07 -2.79 -4.08
N VAL A 373 21.02 -2.84 -5.01
CA VAL A 373 20.83 -2.42 -6.40
C VAL A 373 19.87 -3.31 -7.15
N VAL A 374 19.96 -4.64 -7.01
CA VAL A 374 18.96 -5.52 -7.65
C VAL A 374 17.59 -5.36 -6.97
N ARG A 375 17.56 -5.16 -5.65
CA ARG A 375 16.31 -5.04 -4.90
C ARG A 375 15.58 -3.72 -5.16
N GLU A 376 16.28 -2.59 -5.14
CA GLU A 376 15.67 -1.26 -5.29
C GLU A 376 15.74 -0.73 -6.71
N GLY A 377 16.78 -1.08 -7.46
CA GLY A 377 16.99 -0.64 -8.83
C GLY A 377 16.16 -1.40 -9.85
N ILE A 378 16.14 -2.73 -9.82
CA ILE A 378 15.35 -3.53 -10.77
C ILE A 378 14.20 -4.29 -10.11
N LYS A 379 13.93 -4.05 -8.81
CA LYS A 379 12.75 -4.55 -8.08
C LYS A 379 12.56 -6.07 -8.18
N VAL A 380 13.65 -6.83 -8.11
CA VAL A 380 13.60 -8.30 -8.14
C VAL A 380 12.98 -8.88 -6.87
N THR A 381 12.52 -10.13 -6.94
CA THR A 381 11.88 -10.83 -5.82
C THR A 381 12.84 -11.08 -4.65
N SER A 382 12.29 -11.32 -3.45
CA SER A 382 13.07 -11.67 -2.25
C SER A 382 13.95 -12.90 -2.46
N LYS A 383 13.44 -13.93 -3.18
CA LYS A 383 14.18 -15.14 -3.53
C LYS A 383 15.46 -14.80 -4.33
N VAL A 384 15.37 -13.90 -5.31
CA VAL A 384 16.54 -13.45 -6.09
C VAL A 384 17.51 -12.67 -5.18
N CYS A 385 16.99 -11.81 -4.30
CA CYS A 385 17.82 -11.05 -3.36
C CYS A 385 18.63 -11.95 -2.42
N ASP A 386 18.06 -13.05 -1.93
CA ASP A 386 18.74 -14.00 -1.05
C ASP A 386 19.91 -14.69 -1.77
N VAL A 387 19.73 -15.06 -3.05
CA VAL A 387 20.79 -15.64 -3.89
C VAL A 387 21.93 -14.65 -4.10
N VAL A 388 21.61 -13.42 -4.50
CA VAL A 388 22.61 -12.36 -4.71
C VAL A 388 23.33 -12.04 -3.39
N THR A 389 22.60 -11.97 -2.26
CA THR A 389 23.20 -11.74 -0.95
C THR A 389 24.20 -12.82 -0.56
N GLY A 390 23.84 -14.09 -0.74
CA GLY A 390 24.73 -15.21 -0.46
C GLY A 390 25.99 -15.14 -1.33
N ALA A 391 25.82 -14.91 -2.64
CA ALA A 391 26.93 -14.82 -3.58
C ALA A 391 27.91 -13.70 -3.20
N PHE A 392 27.41 -12.50 -2.90
CA PHE A 392 28.24 -11.36 -2.51
C PHE A 392 28.93 -11.51 -1.14
N ARG A 393 28.38 -12.30 -0.23
CA ARG A 393 28.99 -12.54 1.09
C ARG A 393 30.03 -13.63 1.08
N ASN A 394 29.86 -14.64 0.22
CA ASN A 394 30.64 -15.87 0.29
C ASN A 394 31.65 -16.01 -0.86
N PHE A 395 31.62 -15.19 -1.91
CA PHE A 395 32.51 -15.39 -3.08
C PHE A 395 34.00 -15.39 -2.70
N LEU A 396 34.44 -14.57 -1.73
CA LEU A 396 35.83 -14.57 -1.26
C LEU A 396 36.21 -15.88 -0.55
N ASP A 397 35.32 -16.38 0.32
CA ASP A 397 35.53 -17.66 1.01
C ASP A 397 35.56 -18.84 0.03
N ILE A 398 34.74 -18.77 -1.03
CA ILE A 398 34.70 -19.78 -2.10
C ILE A 398 36.00 -19.74 -2.92
N THR A 399 36.48 -18.54 -3.29
CA THR A 399 37.75 -18.38 -4.01
C THR A 399 38.93 -18.89 -3.17
N GLU A 400 38.95 -18.61 -1.87
CA GLU A 400 39.99 -19.14 -0.97
C GLU A 400 39.95 -20.67 -0.87
N LEU A 401 38.76 -21.28 -0.85
CA LEU A 401 38.65 -22.74 -0.89
C LEU A 401 39.18 -23.31 -2.22
N ARG A 402 38.88 -22.67 -3.35
CA ARG A 402 39.45 -23.04 -4.65
C ARG A 402 40.97 -22.97 -4.63
N ASP A 403 41.53 -21.90 -4.06
CA ASP A 403 42.97 -21.73 -3.92
C ASP A 403 43.59 -22.78 -2.98
N ALA A 404 42.91 -23.14 -1.88
CA ALA A 404 43.34 -24.19 -0.96
C ALA A 404 43.33 -25.59 -1.62
N ILE A 405 42.34 -25.89 -2.46
CA ILE A 405 42.28 -27.13 -3.26
C ILE A 405 43.45 -27.16 -4.24
N LYS A 406 43.74 -26.04 -4.91
CA LYS A 406 44.91 -25.91 -5.80
C LYS A 406 46.24 -26.11 -5.06
N ARG A 407 46.35 -25.60 -3.84
CA ARG A 407 47.53 -25.78 -2.95
C ARG A 407 47.60 -27.17 -2.31
N LYS A 408 46.51 -27.94 -2.34
CA LYS A 408 46.37 -29.26 -1.70
C LYS A 408 46.52 -29.21 -0.18
N ASP A 409 45.89 -28.21 0.45
CA ASP A 409 45.90 -28.06 1.91
C ASP A 409 45.23 -29.29 2.59
N ALA A 410 45.75 -29.73 3.74
CA ALA A 410 45.36 -31.01 4.35
C ALA A 410 43.83 -31.17 4.60
N TYR A 411 43.16 -30.08 4.99
CA TYR A 411 41.73 -30.09 5.33
C TYR A 411 40.81 -30.23 4.11
N VAL A 412 41.30 -30.02 2.89
CA VAL A 412 40.44 -30.04 1.69
C VAL A 412 39.99 -31.44 1.30
N HIS A 413 40.59 -32.47 1.88
CA HIS A 413 40.19 -33.88 1.72
C HIS A 413 39.18 -34.34 2.78
N GLU A 414 38.86 -33.50 3.78
CA GLU A 414 37.90 -33.81 4.83
C GLU A 414 36.47 -33.52 4.34
N ARG A 415 35.71 -34.60 4.09
CA ARG A 415 34.35 -34.53 3.51
C ARG A 415 33.37 -33.70 4.36
N ASP A 416 33.49 -33.77 5.68
CA ASP A 416 32.70 -32.99 6.63
C ASP A 416 33.07 -31.51 6.62
N THR A 417 34.36 -31.17 6.65
CA THR A 417 34.82 -29.77 6.61
C THR A 417 34.33 -29.07 5.34
N ILE A 418 34.48 -29.71 4.17
CA ILE A 418 34.00 -29.15 2.90
C ILE A 418 32.47 -29.17 2.81
N GLY A 419 31.83 -30.28 3.18
CA GLY A 419 30.37 -30.38 3.16
C GLY A 419 29.69 -29.35 4.08
N MET A 420 30.26 -29.08 5.25
CA MET A 420 29.78 -28.04 6.17
C MET A 420 30.02 -26.62 5.66
N SER A 421 31.10 -26.40 4.90
CA SER A 421 31.35 -25.12 4.23
C SER A 421 30.27 -24.84 3.17
N ILE A 422 29.96 -25.83 2.33
CA ILE A 422 28.88 -25.73 1.34
C ILE A 422 27.51 -25.52 2.01
N ARG A 423 27.22 -26.24 3.10
CA ARG A 423 25.99 -26.06 3.89
C ARG A 423 25.87 -24.67 4.50
N ARG A 424 26.99 -24.08 4.93
CA ARG A 424 27.03 -22.72 5.47
C ARG A 424 26.70 -21.68 4.40
N TRP A 425 27.21 -21.87 3.18
CA TRP A 425 26.89 -21.01 2.04
C TRP A 425 25.42 -21.11 1.62
N ASP A 426 24.80 -22.28 1.80
CA ASP A 426 23.42 -22.59 1.37
C ASP A 426 22.32 -22.30 2.42
N PHE A 427 22.65 -21.59 3.50
CA PHE A 427 21.81 -21.41 4.72
C PHE A 427 20.39 -20.80 4.49
N GLN A 428 20.05 -20.34 3.27
CA GLN A 428 18.75 -19.76 2.91
C GLN A 428 18.08 -20.39 1.68
N GLY A 429 18.59 -21.54 1.20
CA GLY A 429 18.02 -22.28 0.07
C GLY A 429 19.03 -22.53 -1.06
N LYS A 430 18.85 -23.70 -1.69
CA LYS A 430 19.69 -24.42 -2.67
C LYS A 430 20.31 -23.61 -3.82
N ASN A 431 21.21 -22.69 -3.54
CA ASN A 431 21.81 -21.78 -4.53
C ASN A 431 23.32 -21.58 -4.37
N TRP A 432 24.01 -22.33 -3.50
CA TRP A 432 25.47 -22.23 -3.33
C TRP A 432 26.24 -22.31 -4.66
N ARG A 433 25.75 -23.10 -5.63
CA ARG A 433 26.32 -23.22 -6.99
C ARG A 433 26.38 -21.88 -7.74
N LEU A 434 25.35 -21.05 -7.59
CA LEU A 434 25.32 -19.72 -8.20
C LEU A 434 26.27 -18.74 -7.49
N GLN A 435 26.61 -19.00 -6.23
CA GLN A 435 27.62 -18.24 -5.49
C GLN A 435 29.03 -18.54 -6.03
N VAL A 436 29.30 -19.80 -6.38
CA VAL A 436 30.52 -20.20 -7.11
C VAL A 436 30.58 -19.52 -8.46
N LEU A 437 29.45 -19.48 -9.20
CA LEU A 437 29.41 -18.78 -10.48
C LEU A 437 29.83 -17.31 -10.34
N LEU A 438 29.31 -16.57 -9.35
CA LEU A 438 29.76 -15.19 -9.13
C LEU A 438 31.27 -15.10 -8.87
N ALA A 439 31.86 -16.02 -8.10
CA ALA A 439 33.29 -16.04 -7.85
C ALA A 439 34.11 -16.17 -9.16
N ILE A 440 33.67 -17.04 -10.07
CA ILE A 440 34.26 -17.18 -11.42
C ILE A 440 34.14 -15.88 -12.21
N LEU A 441 32.96 -15.24 -12.20
CA LEU A 441 32.74 -13.99 -12.93
C LEU A 441 33.61 -12.85 -12.39
N VAL A 442 33.77 -12.75 -11.08
CA VAL A 442 34.63 -11.74 -10.43
C VAL A 442 36.10 -11.98 -10.79
N GLU A 443 36.55 -13.24 -10.80
CA GLU A 443 37.92 -13.56 -11.20
C GLU A 443 38.18 -13.24 -12.69
N ALA A 444 37.20 -13.49 -13.56
CA ALA A 444 37.25 -13.08 -14.96
C ALA A 444 37.37 -11.55 -15.11
N MET A 445 36.60 -10.77 -14.34
CA MET A 445 36.72 -9.31 -14.31
C MET A 445 38.10 -8.81 -13.84
N ASN A 446 38.74 -9.53 -12.93
CA ASN A 446 40.04 -9.14 -12.38
C ASN A 446 41.23 -9.49 -13.30
N ASN A 447 41.12 -10.56 -14.11
CA ASN A 447 42.23 -11.10 -14.91
C ASN A 447 42.09 -10.89 -16.43
N GLY A 448 40.88 -10.58 -16.92
CA GLY A 448 40.60 -10.34 -18.34
C GLY A 448 40.43 -11.61 -19.19
N GLN A 449 40.05 -11.42 -20.46
CA GLN A 449 39.62 -12.51 -21.36
C GLN A 449 40.70 -13.54 -21.68
N ASN A 450 41.97 -13.13 -21.80
CA ASN A 450 43.09 -14.02 -22.11
C ASN A 450 43.37 -15.04 -20.98
N ALA A 451 42.79 -14.84 -19.79
CA ALA A 451 42.92 -15.75 -18.66
C ALA A 451 41.79 -16.80 -18.57
N PHE A 452 40.76 -16.74 -19.43
CA PHE A 452 39.58 -17.60 -19.32
C PHE A 452 39.93 -19.10 -19.32
N GLU A 453 40.83 -19.53 -20.20
CA GLU A 453 41.24 -20.95 -20.27
C GLU A 453 41.88 -21.42 -18.95
N GLY A 454 42.77 -20.61 -18.37
CA GLY A 454 43.38 -20.90 -17.07
C GLY A 454 42.36 -20.90 -15.93
N ILE A 455 41.49 -19.88 -15.88
CA ILE A 455 40.41 -19.78 -14.90
C ILE A 455 39.51 -21.03 -14.97
N PHE A 456 39.04 -21.40 -16.17
CA PHE A 456 38.17 -22.56 -16.34
C PHE A 456 38.87 -23.86 -15.96
N SER A 457 40.16 -24.04 -16.27
CA SER A 457 40.90 -25.22 -15.82
C SER A 457 40.95 -25.31 -14.29
N GLU A 458 41.15 -24.21 -13.58
CA GLU A 458 41.24 -24.19 -12.12
C GLU A 458 39.87 -24.41 -11.45
N TRP A 459 38.81 -23.81 -11.99
CA TRP A 459 37.46 -24.02 -11.48
C TRP A 459 36.89 -25.39 -11.86
N GLN A 460 37.31 -25.98 -12.98
CA GLN A 460 36.96 -27.36 -13.29
C GLN A 460 37.59 -28.30 -12.26
N LEU A 461 38.87 -28.12 -11.90
CA LEU A 461 39.51 -28.87 -10.82
C LEU A 461 38.76 -28.73 -9.48
N PHE A 462 38.24 -27.55 -9.17
CA PHE A 462 37.40 -27.32 -8.00
C PHE A 462 36.11 -28.15 -8.05
N ILE A 463 35.37 -28.09 -9.16
CA ILE A 463 34.11 -28.84 -9.32
C ILE A 463 34.35 -30.34 -9.31
N ASP A 464 35.40 -30.81 -9.97
CA ASP A 464 35.79 -32.22 -9.99
C ASP A 464 36.12 -32.70 -8.57
N HIS A 465 36.91 -31.94 -7.81
CA HIS A 465 37.25 -32.27 -6.41
C HIS A 465 36.01 -32.34 -5.50
N LEU A 466 35.06 -31.41 -5.64
CA LEU A 466 33.80 -31.46 -4.88
C LEU A 466 32.91 -32.64 -5.30
N THR A 467 32.98 -33.05 -6.56
CA THR A 467 32.25 -34.20 -7.09
C THR A 467 32.86 -35.51 -6.58
N ASP A 468 34.19 -35.63 -6.58
CA ASP A 468 34.93 -36.78 -6.06
C ASP A 468 34.69 -36.99 -4.56
N LEU A 469 34.54 -35.90 -3.78
CA LEU A 469 34.18 -35.95 -2.36
C LEU A 469 32.70 -36.23 -2.10
N ASP A 470 31.85 -36.27 -3.12
CA ASP A 470 30.39 -36.44 -3.00
C ASP A 470 29.76 -35.41 -2.04
N VAL A 471 30.12 -34.14 -2.18
CA VAL A 471 29.62 -33.03 -1.34
C VAL A 471 28.80 -32.01 -2.10
N MET A 472 28.65 -32.17 -3.42
CA MET A 472 27.89 -31.26 -4.29
C MET A 472 26.44 -31.05 -3.85
N ASP A 473 25.84 -32.05 -3.20
CA ASP A 473 24.47 -32.02 -2.68
C ASP A 473 24.39 -32.07 -1.14
N ALA A 474 25.48 -31.75 -0.44
CA ALA A 474 25.55 -31.71 1.03
C ALA A 474 24.43 -30.90 1.72
N PRO A 475 23.93 -29.76 1.17
CA PRO A 475 22.77 -29.06 1.74
C PRO A 475 21.44 -29.81 1.64
N SER A 476 21.28 -30.66 0.62
CA SER A 476 20.08 -31.47 0.43
C SER A 476 20.11 -32.80 1.18
N LEU A 477 21.20 -33.07 1.92
CA LEU A 477 21.34 -34.28 2.73
C LEU A 477 20.23 -34.35 3.78
N LYS A 478 19.47 -35.45 3.78
CA LYS A 478 18.44 -35.73 4.78
C LYS A 478 19.13 -35.97 6.14
N LEU A 479 18.75 -35.20 7.15
CA LEU A 479 19.31 -35.31 8.49
C LEU A 479 19.03 -36.70 9.07
N LEU A 480 20.09 -37.38 9.52
CA LEU A 480 19.99 -38.69 10.18
C LEU A 480 19.30 -38.59 11.56
N VAL A 481 19.53 -37.48 12.27
CA VAL A 481 19.00 -37.18 13.61
C VAL A 481 18.30 -35.83 13.57
N ASN A 482 17.04 -35.78 14.00
CA ASN A 482 16.29 -34.52 14.11
C ASN A 482 16.36 -33.92 15.54
N GLY A 483 15.89 -32.68 15.70
CA GLY A 483 15.96 -31.97 16.99
C GLY A 483 15.17 -32.63 18.12
N ASP A 484 14.08 -33.35 17.81
CA ASP A 484 13.28 -34.07 18.79
C ASP A 484 13.93 -35.39 19.22
N GLU A 485 14.56 -36.10 18.29
CA GLU A 485 15.35 -37.32 18.54
C GLU A 485 16.59 -37.00 19.39
N LEU A 486 17.31 -35.91 19.07
CA LEU A 486 18.45 -35.45 19.86
C LEU A 486 18.04 -35.02 21.28
N LYS A 487 16.90 -34.35 21.40
CA LYS A 487 16.30 -33.98 22.69
C LYS A 487 15.89 -35.20 23.52
N ALA A 488 15.32 -36.22 22.89
CA ALA A 488 14.93 -37.46 23.56
C ALA A 488 16.16 -38.22 24.08
N ALA A 489 17.23 -38.29 23.28
CA ALA A 489 18.49 -38.92 23.68
C ALA A 489 19.20 -38.18 24.83
N LEU A 490 19.11 -36.84 24.87
CA LEU A 490 19.72 -35.99 25.91
C LEU A 490 18.87 -35.85 27.19
N GLY A 491 17.85 -36.69 27.39
CA GLY A 491 17.04 -36.71 28.61
C GLY A 491 15.98 -35.60 28.70
N GLY A 492 15.49 -35.09 27.57
CA GLY A 492 14.35 -34.18 27.51
C GLY A 492 14.64 -32.71 27.83
N VAL A 493 15.90 -32.29 27.71
CA VAL A 493 16.33 -30.89 27.94
C VAL A 493 15.56 -29.93 27.03
N LYS A 494 15.11 -28.79 27.56
CA LYS A 494 14.41 -27.78 26.74
C LYS A 494 15.34 -27.26 25.64
N PRO A 495 14.87 -27.17 24.38
CA PRO A 495 15.67 -26.66 23.29
C PRO A 495 16.10 -25.21 23.57
N GLY A 496 17.38 -24.92 23.33
CA GLY A 496 18.00 -23.61 23.56
C GLY A 496 19.20 -23.39 22.64
N MET A 497 20.05 -22.42 22.95
CA MET A 497 21.20 -22.03 22.11
C MET A 497 22.21 -23.16 21.81
N TRP A 498 22.20 -24.24 22.59
CA TRP A 498 23.09 -25.40 22.44
C TRP A 498 22.64 -26.38 21.33
N MET A 499 21.36 -26.33 20.91
CA MET A 499 20.77 -27.32 20.00
C MET A 499 21.41 -27.28 18.60
N LYS A 500 21.65 -26.07 18.07
CA LYS A 500 22.21 -25.89 16.73
C LYS A 500 23.64 -26.43 16.62
N PRO A 501 24.59 -26.06 17.51
CA PRO A 501 25.93 -26.67 17.51
C PRO A 501 25.92 -28.20 17.65
N ALA A 502 25.00 -28.76 18.45
CA ALA A 502 24.91 -30.21 18.63
C ALA A 502 24.39 -30.93 17.38
N LEU A 503 23.42 -30.33 16.67
CA LEU A 503 22.95 -30.84 15.38
C LEU A 503 24.03 -30.73 14.29
N ASP A 504 24.80 -29.63 14.27
CA ASP A 504 25.91 -29.45 13.32
C ASP A 504 26.98 -30.57 13.47
N VAL A 505 27.32 -30.96 14.71
CA VAL A 505 28.22 -32.10 14.99
C VAL A 505 27.66 -33.44 14.50
N CYS A 506 26.35 -33.66 14.64
CA CYS A 506 25.71 -34.86 14.11
C CYS A 506 25.77 -34.91 12.57
N VAL A 507 25.65 -33.76 11.92
CA VAL A 507 25.77 -33.65 10.45
C VAL A 507 27.22 -33.82 10.01
N GLU A 508 28.20 -33.28 10.73
CA GLU A 508 29.63 -33.54 10.48
C GLU A 508 29.93 -35.04 10.53
N TRP A 509 29.43 -35.74 11.56
CA TRP A 509 29.57 -37.20 11.64
C TRP A 509 28.92 -37.92 10.45
N GLN A 510 27.72 -37.50 10.03
CA GLN A 510 27.02 -38.05 8.87
C GLN A 510 27.80 -37.81 7.56
N LEU A 511 28.48 -36.67 7.45
CA LEU A 511 29.33 -36.37 6.29
C LEU A 511 30.63 -37.18 6.30
N ARG A 512 31.22 -37.49 7.47
CA ARG A 512 32.40 -38.38 7.56
C ARG A 512 32.07 -39.84 7.25
N ASN A 513 30.83 -40.26 7.48
CA ASN A 513 30.39 -41.65 7.34
C ASN A 513 29.28 -41.79 6.28
N PRO A 514 29.58 -41.59 4.98
CA PRO A 514 28.59 -41.72 3.90
C PRO A 514 27.97 -43.13 3.88
N GLY A 515 26.63 -43.20 3.83
CA GLY A 515 25.88 -44.46 3.77
C GLY A 515 25.69 -45.18 5.11
N ASN A 516 26.23 -44.64 6.22
CA ASN A 516 26.02 -45.20 7.55
C ASN A 516 24.73 -44.62 8.18
N GLU A 517 23.78 -45.49 8.53
CA GLU A 517 22.49 -45.12 9.14
C GLU A 517 22.49 -45.21 10.67
N ASP A 518 23.65 -45.40 11.31
CA ASP A 518 23.78 -45.50 12.76
C ASP A 518 23.49 -44.16 13.47
N LYS A 519 22.22 -44.00 13.87
CA LYS A 519 21.73 -42.87 14.67
C LYS A 519 22.41 -42.76 16.03
N GLU A 520 22.73 -43.89 16.67
CA GLU A 520 23.34 -43.88 18.01
C GLU A 520 24.79 -43.43 17.96
N GLY A 521 25.54 -43.83 16.93
CA GLY A 521 26.90 -43.34 16.64
C GLY A 521 26.96 -41.82 16.49
N ALA A 522 26.05 -41.23 15.70
CA ALA A 522 25.95 -39.78 15.51
C ALA A 522 25.63 -39.03 16.82
N ILE A 523 24.68 -39.56 17.60
CA ILE A 523 24.24 -38.98 18.88
C ILE A 523 25.36 -39.07 19.92
N ASN A 524 26.09 -40.18 19.97
CA ASN A 524 27.22 -40.39 20.89
C ASN A 524 28.37 -39.42 20.62
N GLU A 525 28.62 -39.07 19.36
CA GLU A 525 29.59 -38.05 18.99
C GLU A 525 29.16 -36.64 19.44
N GLY A 526 27.87 -36.29 19.25
CA GLY A 526 27.26 -35.08 19.80
C GLY A 526 27.35 -35.00 21.32
N HIS A 527 27.18 -36.14 22.01
CA HIS A 527 27.33 -36.29 23.46
C HIS A 527 28.77 -36.04 23.94
N ARG A 528 29.78 -36.59 23.25
CA ARG A 528 31.21 -36.44 23.63
C ARG A 528 31.69 -34.99 23.56
N ASN A 529 31.26 -34.24 22.55
CA ASN A 529 31.64 -32.83 22.40
C ASN A 529 30.80 -31.85 23.24
N GLY A 530 29.52 -32.18 23.52
CA GLY A 530 28.67 -31.38 24.43
C GLY A 530 29.05 -31.47 25.91
N SER A 531 29.87 -32.44 26.30
CA SER A 531 30.27 -32.71 27.69
C SER A 531 31.65 -32.13 28.06
N CYS A 532 32.38 -31.53 27.11
CA CYS A 532 33.74 -31.03 27.33
C CYS A 532 33.76 -29.58 27.85
N SER A 533 33.54 -29.42 29.15
CA SER A 533 34.22 -28.38 29.93
C SER A 533 35.64 -28.85 30.23
N GLY A 534 36.61 -28.55 29.36
CA GLY A 534 38.02 -28.91 29.59
C GLY A 534 38.97 -28.50 28.47
N SER A 535 39.60 -27.32 28.65
CA SER A 535 40.85 -26.81 28.03
C SER A 535 41.10 -26.98 26.51
N PRO A 536 41.26 -25.89 25.74
CA PRO A 536 42.09 -25.90 24.56
C PRO A 536 43.51 -25.49 24.95
N ASN A 537 44.43 -26.46 25.00
CA ASN A 537 45.84 -26.15 24.86
C ASN A 537 46.12 -26.00 23.36
N PHE A 538 46.09 -24.76 22.86
CA PHE A 538 47.00 -24.17 21.87
C PHE A 538 46.64 -22.69 21.77
N GLY A 539 47.62 -21.84 22.09
CA GLY A 539 47.39 -20.49 22.59
C GLY A 539 47.05 -19.41 21.56
N ASN A 540 46.25 -18.44 21.99
CA ASN A 540 46.58 -17.01 21.96
C ASN A 540 45.52 -16.23 22.77
N PRO A 541 45.87 -15.39 23.79
CA PRO A 541 44.87 -14.81 24.70
C PRO A 541 44.59 -13.34 24.35
N GLN A 542 43.49 -13.00 23.67
CA GLN A 542 42.87 -11.66 23.76
C GLN A 542 41.37 -11.65 23.39
N LYS A 543 40.57 -10.95 24.23
CA LYS A 543 39.13 -10.59 24.15
C LYS A 543 38.17 -11.71 24.64
N SER A 544 37.24 -11.54 25.59
CA SER A 544 36.66 -10.36 26.27
C SER A 544 35.98 -10.81 27.59
N PRO A 545 35.78 -9.91 28.58
CA PRO A 545 35.23 -10.24 29.90
C PRO A 545 33.70 -10.13 29.90
N LEU A 546 32.98 -11.26 29.78
CA LEU A 546 31.52 -11.27 29.96
C LEU A 546 30.98 -12.54 30.64
N ALA A 547 31.85 -13.42 31.14
CA ALA A 547 31.46 -14.68 31.77
C ALA A 547 31.30 -14.61 33.30
N THR A 548 31.76 -13.52 33.95
CA THR A 548 31.79 -13.43 35.42
C THR A 548 30.56 -12.73 36.03
N GLN A 549 29.60 -12.25 35.22
CA GLN A 549 28.40 -11.56 35.71
C GLN A 549 27.12 -12.41 35.72
N ILE A 550 27.15 -13.67 35.28
CA ILE A 550 25.96 -14.52 35.14
C ILE A 550 25.77 -15.50 36.32
N ILE A 551 26.75 -15.63 37.23
CA ILE A 551 26.73 -16.64 38.29
C ILE A 551 26.07 -16.14 39.62
N PHE A 552 25.59 -14.90 39.70
CA PHE A 552 24.97 -14.37 40.94
C PHE A 552 23.42 -14.36 40.97
N ILE A 553 22.72 -14.83 39.92
CA ILE A 553 21.23 -14.74 39.83
C ILE A 553 20.52 -16.08 40.05
N TYR A 554 21.24 -17.18 40.35
CA TYR A 554 20.66 -18.54 40.41
C TYR A 554 20.46 -19.12 41.83
N ILE A 555 20.19 -18.28 42.84
CA ILE A 555 19.77 -18.74 44.19
C ILE A 555 18.45 -18.06 44.59
N TYR A 556 17.34 -18.49 43.99
CA TYR A 556 16.01 -18.48 44.59
C TYR A 556 15.22 -19.65 43.98
N ASN A 557 14.46 -20.38 44.78
CA ASN A 557 13.91 -21.69 44.44
C ASN A 557 12.42 -21.60 44.04
N PRO A 558 12.05 -21.51 42.74
CA PRO A 558 10.67 -21.28 42.27
C PRO A 558 9.74 -22.51 42.32
N ARG A 559 10.23 -23.70 42.71
CA ARG A 559 9.44 -24.95 42.61
C ARG A 559 8.31 -25.09 43.64
N ASN A 560 8.36 -24.37 44.77
CA ASN A 560 7.31 -24.44 45.81
C ASN A 560 6.10 -23.52 45.53
N ALA A 561 6.30 -22.34 44.94
CA ALA A 561 5.23 -21.39 44.65
C ALA A 561 4.26 -21.88 43.57
N ILE A 562 4.74 -22.66 42.58
CA ILE A 562 3.90 -23.19 41.50
C ILE A 562 2.89 -24.23 42.01
N LYS A 563 3.30 -25.09 42.96
CA LYS A 563 2.40 -26.11 43.55
C LYS A 563 1.29 -25.49 44.39
N MET A 564 1.54 -24.34 45.00
CA MET A 564 0.64 -23.63 45.89
C MET A 564 -0.67 -23.19 45.20
N PHE A 565 -0.61 -22.77 43.93
CA PHE A 565 -1.76 -22.29 43.18
C PHE A 565 -2.43 -23.37 42.29
N ALA A 566 -2.05 -24.64 42.42
CA ALA A 566 -2.59 -25.72 41.57
C ALA A 566 -4.12 -25.89 41.71
N SER A 567 -4.65 -25.79 42.93
CA SER A 567 -6.10 -25.84 43.20
C SER A 567 -6.84 -24.65 42.56
N ALA A 568 -6.28 -23.45 42.72
CA ALA A 568 -6.81 -22.22 42.13
C ALA A 568 -6.81 -22.27 40.59
N ARG A 569 -5.74 -22.78 39.95
CA ARG A 569 -5.68 -22.98 38.48
C ARG A 569 -6.77 -23.94 37.98
N LYS A 570 -7.00 -25.06 38.69
CA LYS A 570 -8.07 -26.01 38.33
C LYS A 570 -9.46 -25.35 38.41
N ALA A 571 -9.72 -24.58 39.47
CA ALA A 571 -10.97 -23.86 39.65
C ALA A 571 -11.16 -22.74 38.61
N ALA A 572 -10.10 -21.98 38.31
CA ALA A 572 -10.11 -20.94 37.30
C ALA A 572 -10.40 -21.50 35.90
N LYS A 573 -9.75 -22.60 35.51
CA LYS A 573 -10.00 -23.28 34.22
C LYS A 573 -11.46 -23.71 34.08
N SER A 574 -12.03 -24.31 35.11
CA SER A 574 -13.44 -24.73 35.10
C SER A 574 -14.41 -23.55 34.94
N LYS A 575 -14.09 -22.39 35.54
CA LYS A 575 -14.95 -21.21 35.54
C LYS A 575 -14.81 -20.38 34.26
N VAL A 576 -13.64 -20.37 33.63
CA VAL A 576 -13.43 -19.73 32.32
C VAL A 576 -14.11 -20.53 31.19
N SER A 577 -14.19 -21.86 31.30
CA SER A 577 -14.81 -22.72 30.27
C SER A 577 -16.34 -22.82 30.32
N SER A 578 -17.03 -22.26 31.32
CA SER A 578 -18.49 -22.30 31.40
C SER A 578 -19.14 -21.27 30.45
N LYS A 579 -19.93 -21.73 29.47
CA LYS A 579 -20.73 -20.87 28.59
C LYS A 579 -21.79 -20.10 29.39
N GLY A 580 -21.86 -18.78 29.22
CA GLY A 580 -22.95 -17.93 29.74
C GLY A 580 -22.55 -16.83 30.74
N ILE A 581 -21.27 -16.53 30.91
CA ILE A 581 -20.83 -15.44 31.79
C ILE A 581 -21.07 -14.10 31.10
N SER A 582 -21.75 -13.18 31.78
CA SER A 582 -21.91 -11.80 31.33
C SER A 582 -20.55 -11.08 31.37
N SER A 583 -20.19 -10.37 30.30
CA SER A 583 -18.90 -9.68 30.17
C SER A 583 -18.64 -8.60 31.21
N ASP A 584 -19.67 -8.18 31.95
CA ASP A 584 -19.58 -7.17 33.01
C ASP A 584 -19.47 -7.77 34.43
N GLU A 585 -19.60 -9.09 34.58
CA GLU A 585 -19.47 -9.73 35.91
C GLU A 585 -18.00 -9.93 36.30
N VAL A 586 -17.66 -9.39 37.47
CA VAL A 586 -16.35 -9.63 38.09
C VAL A 586 -16.34 -11.04 38.66
N LEU A 587 -15.66 -11.93 37.97
CA LEU A 587 -15.50 -13.31 38.42
C LEU A 587 -14.61 -13.37 39.68
N ILE A 588 -15.09 -14.08 40.71
CA ILE A 588 -14.35 -14.36 41.95
C ILE A 588 -14.36 -15.87 42.21
N LEU A 589 -13.21 -16.42 42.60
CA LEU A 589 -13.07 -17.81 43.04
C LEU A 589 -13.46 -17.98 44.52
N SER A 590 -14.00 -19.14 44.87
CA SER A 590 -14.33 -19.46 46.26
C SER A 590 -13.06 -19.46 47.13
N PRO A 591 -13.10 -18.88 48.36
CA PRO A 591 -11.92 -18.80 49.22
C PRO A 591 -11.27 -20.15 49.54
N GLN A 592 -12.02 -21.25 49.49
CA GLN A 592 -11.51 -22.62 49.71
C GLN A 592 -10.54 -23.10 48.59
N CYS A 593 -10.60 -22.49 47.40
CA CYS A 593 -9.70 -22.83 46.29
C CYS A 593 -8.39 -22.02 46.31
N LEU A 594 -8.32 -20.98 47.14
CA LEU A 594 -7.15 -20.12 47.29
C LEU A 594 -6.25 -20.61 48.43
N PRO A 595 -4.93 -20.35 48.39
CA PRO A 595 -4.04 -20.65 49.51
C PRO A 595 -4.50 -20.00 50.82
N GLU A 596 -4.20 -20.62 51.97
CA GLU A 596 -4.55 -20.08 53.28
C GLU A 596 -3.78 -18.80 53.61
N ARG A 597 -2.52 -18.72 53.18
CA ARG A 597 -1.66 -17.53 53.28
C ARG A 597 -0.79 -17.38 52.05
N TYR A 598 -0.52 -16.15 51.61
CA TYR A 598 0.38 -15.85 50.48
C TYR A 598 0.98 -14.44 50.59
N SER A 599 2.11 -14.23 49.93
CA SER A 599 2.71 -12.91 49.72
C SER A 599 2.61 -12.42 48.28
N LEU A 600 2.89 -11.14 48.04
CA LEU A 600 2.86 -10.55 46.69
C LEU A 600 3.96 -11.12 45.77
N SER A 601 5.12 -11.45 46.33
CA SER A 601 6.22 -12.11 45.61
C SER A 601 5.79 -13.51 45.15
N GLN A 602 5.15 -14.28 46.03
CA GLN A 602 4.60 -15.60 45.71
C GLN A 602 3.46 -15.54 44.68
N LEU A 603 2.63 -14.49 44.69
CA LEU A 603 1.63 -14.28 43.64
C LEU A 603 2.30 -14.04 42.28
N TYR A 604 3.35 -13.23 42.23
CA TYR A 604 4.07 -12.94 40.99
C TYR A 604 4.79 -14.18 40.42
N ASP A 605 5.52 -14.90 41.28
CA ASP A 605 6.32 -16.06 40.88
C ASP A 605 5.48 -17.33 40.71
N GLY A 606 4.53 -17.58 41.61
CA GLY A 606 3.68 -18.79 41.61
C GLY A 606 2.64 -18.81 40.49
N LEU A 607 2.18 -17.64 40.06
CA LEU A 607 1.41 -17.51 38.83
C LEU A 607 2.29 -17.50 37.59
N GLU A 608 3.62 -17.58 37.69
CA GLU A 608 4.58 -17.57 36.58
C GLU A 608 4.43 -16.34 35.67
N LEU A 609 4.14 -15.17 36.24
CA LEU A 609 3.79 -13.96 35.47
C LEU A 609 4.95 -13.42 34.61
N SER A 610 6.19 -13.86 34.87
CA SER A 610 7.38 -13.52 34.09
C SER A 610 7.56 -14.31 32.79
N ASN A 611 6.77 -15.36 32.54
CA ASN A 611 6.93 -16.22 31.38
C ASN A 611 6.24 -15.65 30.12
N GLU A 612 7.01 -15.18 29.14
CA GLU A 612 6.51 -14.59 27.89
C GLU A 612 5.90 -15.61 26.91
N SER A 613 6.01 -16.92 27.17
CA SER A 613 5.53 -17.99 26.27
C SER A 613 4.10 -18.50 26.56
N LYS A 614 3.35 -17.82 27.43
CA LYS A 614 2.02 -18.27 27.90
C LYS A 614 0.89 -17.97 26.91
N SER A 615 -0.15 -18.79 26.95
CA SER A 615 -1.34 -18.59 26.11
C SER A 615 -2.28 -17.51 26.69
N LYS A 616 -3.12 -16.91 25.84
CA LYS A 616 -4.08 -15.87 26.28
C LYS A 616 -5.11 -16.36 27.30
N GLU A 617 -5.49 -17.64 27.24
CA GLU A 617 -6.37 -18.26 28.23
C GLU A 617 -5.67 -18.37 29.59
N ASP A 618 -4.35 -18.57 29.61
CA ASP A 618 -3.57 -18.60 30.84
C ASP A 618 -3.54 -17.23 31.53
N ASP A 619 -3.51 -16.13 30.76
CA ASP A 619 -3.58 -14.77 31.33
C ASP A 619 -4.94 -14.49 31.99
N LEU A 620 -6.05 -14.89 31.36
CA LEU A 620 -7.39 -14.70 31.93
C LEU A 620 -7.54 -15.51 33.22
N GLN A 621 -7.04 -16.75 33.24
CA GLN A 621 -7.00 -17.58 34.45
C GLN A 621 -6.12 -16.95 35.53
N SER A 622 -4.94 -16.43 35.15
CA SER A 622 -4.02 -15.77 36.09
C SER A 622 -4.61 -14.49 36.67
N LEU A 623 -5.29 -13.67 35.86
CA LEU A 623 -6.01 -12.47 36.29
C LEU A 623 -7.17 -12.82 37.24
N LEU A 624 -7.91 -13.90 36.97
CA LEU A 624 -8.99 -14.36 37.84
C LEU A 624 -8.46 -14.78 39.22
N ILE A 625 -7.37 -15.55 39.26
CA ILE A 625 -6.73 -15.96 40.52
C ILE A 625 -6.19 -14.73 41.25
N LEU A 626 -5.50 -13.84 40.53
CA LEU A 626 -4.94 -12.62 41.08
C LEU A 626 -6.03 -11.73 41.69
N ASN A 627 -7.11 -11.44 40.95
CA ASN A 627 -8.24 -10.65 41.45
C ASN A 627 -8.85 -11.30 42.69
N SER A 628 -9.09 -12.62 42.67
CA SER A 628 -9.67 -13.35 43.80
C SER A 628 -8.79 -13.31 45.06
N CYS A 629 -7.46 -13.36 44.90
CA CYS A 629 -6.52 -13.16 46.01
C CYS A 629 -6.53 -11.69 46.49
N LEU A 630 -6.53 -10.72 45.58
CA LEU A 630 -6.53 -9.30 45.96
C LEU A 630 -7.82 -8.88 46.66
N SER A 631 -8.97 -9.45 46.29
CA SER A 631 -10.25 -9.22 46.99
C SER A 631 -10.31 -9.87 48.38
N ASN A 632 -9.37 -10.75 48.74
CA ASN A 632 -9.34 -11.46 50.03
C ASN A 632 -8.08 -11.13 50.85
N LEU A 633 -7.88 -9.84 51.11
CA LEU A 633 -6.68 -9.31 51.80
C LEU A 633 -6.40 -9.91 53.19
N GLY A 634 -7.39 -10.53 53.84
CA GLY A 634 -7.23 -11.18 55.15
C GLY A 634 -6.26 -12.38 55.15
N ARG A 635 -5.92 -12.91 53.97
CA ARG A 635 -4.97 -14.03 53.80
C ARG A 635 -3.57 -13.59 53.34
N ARG A 636 -3.34 -12.28 53.18
CA ARG A 636 -2.06 -11.74 52.73
C ARG A 636 -1.06 -11.63 53.89
N GLU A 637 0.16 -12.12 53.68
CA GLU A 637 1.32 -11.82 54.52
C GLU A 637 2.06 -10.59 53.99
N ARG A 638 2.52 -9.71 54.89
CA ARG A 638 3.33 -8.53 54.54
C ARG A 638 4.80 -8.91 54.45
N GLU A 639 5.48 -8.50 53.39
CA GLU A 639 6.90 -8.77 53.17
C GLU A 639 7.70 -7.48 52.94
N ASN A 640 9.02 -7.54 53.21
CA ASN A 640 9.94 -6.47 52.83
C ASN A 640 10.03 -6.40 51.30
N GLY A 641 9.70 -5.24 50.71
CA GLY A 641 9.71 -5.05 49.24
C GLY A 641 8.34 -5.15 48.56
N ASP A 642 7.25 -5.10 49.33
CA ASP A 642 5.88 -5.09 48.79
C ASP A 642 5.64 -3.99 47.73
N ASP A 643 6.26 -2.81 47.87
CA ASP A 643 6.12 -1.72 46.89
C ASP A 643 6.66 -2.09 45.49
N GLU A 644 7.78 -2.81 45.44
CA GLU A 644 8.38 -3.29 44.19
C GLU A 644 7.53 -4.41 43.57
N ASN A 645 6.96 -5.28 44.41
CA ASN A 645 6.03 -6.31 43.93
C ASN A 645 4.70 -5.72 43.44
N ILE A 646 4.18 -4.67 44.08
CA ILE A 646 3.02 -3.91 43.61
C ILE A 646 3.30 -3.30 42.23
N LYS A 647 4.49 -2.72 42.04
CA LYS A 647 4.92 -2.17 40.75
C LYS A 647 4.99 -3.25 39.67
N ARG A 648 5.60 -4.41 39.97
CA ARG A 648 5.71 -5.55 39.05
C ARG A 648 4.36 -6.12 38.66
N LEU A 649 3.47 -6.33 39.64
CA LEU A 649 2.11 -6.79 39.40
C LEU A 649 1.31 -5.79 38.58
N SER A 650 1.40 -4.50 38.89
CA SER A 650 0.70 -3.45 38.15
C SER A 650 1.15 -3.38 36.69
N LEU A 651 2.46 -3.50 36.43
CA LEU A 651 3.01 -3.52 35.08
C LEU A 651 2.58 -4.78 34.30
N TRP A 652 2.56 -5.94 34.97
CA TRP A 652 2.10 -7.18 34.35
C TRP A 652 0.60 -7.11 34.01
N ILE A 653 -0.25 -6.69 34.94
CA ILE A 653 -1.69 -6.53 34.70
C ILE A 653 -1.91 -5.58 33.52
N SER A 654 -1.19 -4.45 33.49
CA SER A 654 -1.29 -3.46 32.42
C SER A 654 -0.98 -4.08 31.05
N LYS A 655 0.08 -4.90 30.96
CA LYS A 655 0.40 -5.64 29.72
C LYS A 655 -0.65 -6.70 29.36
N ALA A 656 -1.19 -7.40 30.35
CA ALA A 656 -2.08 -8.55 30.15
C ALA A 656 -3.51 -8.18 29.70
N ILE A 657 -4.00 -6.99 30.08
CA ILE A 657 -5.36 -6.54 29.74
C ILE A 657 -5.47 -5.78 28.42
N LEU A 658 -4.35 -5.34 27.84
CA LEU A 658 -4.38 -4.52 26.62
C LEU A 658 -5.05 -5.26 25.45
N PRO A 659 -5.87 -4.56 24.64
CA PRO A 659 -6.44 -5.12 23.42
C PRO A 659 -5.35 -5.54 22.43
N ASP A 660 -5.48 -6.73 21.83
CA ASP A 660 -4.48 -7.31 20.91
C ASP A 660 -4.94 -7.24 19.44
N LYS A 661 -4.00 -7.48 18.51
CA LYS A 661 -4.18 -7.51 17.05
C LYS A 661 -5.29 -8.45 16.56
N THR A 662 -5.69 -9.45 17.34
CA THR A 662 -6.81 -10.35 16.99
C THR A 662 -8.16 -9.65 16.87
N LEU A 663 -8.26 -8.39 17.33
CA LEU A 663 -9.46 -7.57 17.19
C LEU A 663 -9.54 -6.82 15.85
N ASN A 664 -8.49 -6.90 15.02
CA ASN A 664 -8.52 -6.34 13.67
C ASN A 664 -9.25 -7.30 12.71
N GLY A 665 -10.49 -6.97 12.35
CA GLY A 665 -11.38 -7.75 11.48
C GLY A 665 -11.00 -7.78 9.99
N GLN A 666 -9.71 -7.86 9.64
CA GLN A 666 -9.24 -7.95 8.25
C GLN A 666 -8.51 -9.26 7.91
N ASP A 667 -8.26 -10.13 8.89
CA ASP A 667 -7.94 -11.54 8.62
C ASP A 667 -9.28 -12.26 8.35
N GLU A 668 -9.31 -13.24 7.42
CA GLU A 668 -10.49 -14.07 7.08
C GLU A 668 -10.98 -14.88 8.30
N ILE A 669 -11.56 -14.21 9.30
CA ILE A 669 -11.97 -14.74 10.59
C ILE A 669 -13.48 -14.55 10.69
N SER A 670 -14.20 -15.62 11.05
CA SER A 670 -15.66 -15.58 11.25
C SER A 670 -16.06 -14.55 12.31
N ASP A 671 -17.21 -13.88 12.14
CA ASP A 671 -17.77 -12.94 13.14
C ASP A 671 -17.86 -13.54 14.55
N ALA A 672 -18.16 -14.83 14.67
CA ALA A 672 -18.22 -15.55 15.94
C ALA A 672 -16.87 -15.57 16.70
N SER A 673 -15.75 -15.61 15.97
CA SER A 673 -14.41 -15.62 16.54
C SER A 673 -13.99 -14.22 17.01
N ILE A 674 -14.43 -13.16 16.32
CA ILE A 674 -14.21 -11.77 16.73
C ILE A 674 -15.00 -11.48 18.02
N GLU A 675 -16.26 -11.89 18.09
CA GLU A 675 -17.07 -11.66 19.31
C GLU A 675 -16.53 -12.44 20.51
N MET A 676 -16.01 -13.66 20.29
CA MET A 676 -15.32 -14.42 21.35
C MET A 676 -14.04 -13.70 21.83
N ALA A 677 -13.25 -13.13 20.91
CA ALA A 677 -12.06 -12.36 21.26
C ALA A 677 -12.39 -11.04 21.99
N LEU A 678 -13.48 -10.37 21.59
CA LEU A 678 -14.00 -9.18 22.28
C LEU A 678 -14.47 -9.54 23.69
N SER A 679 -15.22 -10.62 23.83
CA SER A 679 -15.66 -11.12 25.13
C SER A 679 -14.46 -11.42 26.04
N HIS A 680 -13.44 -12.14 25.57
CA HIS A 680 -12.22 -12.39 26.35
C HIS A 680 -11.50 -11.09 26.75
N THR A 681 -11.39 -10.11 25.85
CA THR A 681 -10.77 -8.81 26.14
C THR A 681 -11.54 -8.05 27.22
N ARG A 682 -12.89 -8.00 27.13
CA ARG A 682 -13.76 -7.36 28.13
C ARG A 682 -13.60 -7.99 29.51
N HIS A 683 -13.59 -9.31 29.61
CA HIS A 683 -13.39 -10.02 30.88
C HIS A 683 -11.99 -9.78 31.49
N LYS A 684 -10.94 -9.81 30.66
CA LYS A 684 -9.58 -9.48 31.11
C LYS A 684 -9.51 -8.06 31.67
N ALA A 685 -10.08 -7.09 30.95
CA ALA A 685 -10.12 -5.70 31.36
C ALA A 685 -10.89 -5.50 32.67
N ALA A 686 -12.06 -6.14 32.82
CA ALA A 686 -12.87 -6.06 34.04
C ALA A 686 -12.09 -6.55 35.28
N LEU A 687 -11.44 -7.72 35.19
CA LEU A 687 -10.65 -8.31 36.28
C LEU A 687 -9.36 -7.52 36.56
N GLY A 688 -8.63 -7.14 35.51
CA GLY A 688 -7.35 -6.46 35.68
C GLY A 688 -7.49 -5.02 36.15
N LEU A 689 -8.48 -4.25 35.68
CA LEU A 689 -8.72 -2.89 36.19
C LEU A 689 -9.14 -2.91 37.66
N GLU A 690 -9.91 -3.89 38.08
CA GLU A 690 -10.26 -4.06 39.50
C GLU A 690 -9.05 -4.46 40.35
N SER A 691 -8.25 -5.41 39.86
CA SER A 691 -6.99 -5.79 40.51
C SER A 691 -6.05 -4.58 40.65
N LEU A 692 -5.91 -3.77 39.59
CA LEU A 692 -5.15 -2.51 39.62
C LEU A 692 -5.73 -1.55 40.66
N GLN A 693 -7.06 -1.36 40.70
CA GLN A 693 -7.70 -0.51 41.68
C GLN A 693 -7.38 -0.93 43.11
N ILE A 694 -7.42 -2.22 43.44
CA ILE A 694 -7.06 -2.73 44.77
C ILE A 694 -5.57 -2.46 45.07
N LEU A 695 -4.66 -2.81 44.15
CA LEU A 695 -3.21 -2.59 44.33
C LEU A 695 -2.85 -1.12 44.58
N ILE A 696 -3.46 -0.22 43.81
CA ILE A 696 -3.14 1.21 43.80
C ILE A 696 -3.79 1.93 44.98
N THR A 697 -5.06 1.63 45.28
CA THR A 697 -5.82 2.40 46.29
C THR A 697 -5.72 1.82 47.70
N GLN A 698 -5.58 0.50 47.84
CA GLN A 698 -5.62 -0.16 49.16
C GLN A 698 -4.23 -0.60 49.65
N LEU A 699 -3.28 -0.83 48.75
CA LEU A 699 -1.99 -1.46 49.11
C LEU A 699 -0.77 -0.55 48.95
N SER A 700 -0.87 0.56 48.20
CA SER A 700 0.24 1.48 47.97
C SER A 700 0.32 2.56 49.06
N SER A 701 1.50 2.82 49.65
CA SER A 701 1.75 3.91 50.61
C SER A 701 3.22 4.35 50.62
N PRO A 702 3.60 5.63 50.33
CA PRO A 702 2.80 6.75 49.82
C PRO A 702 2.70 6.73 48.29
N ARG A 703 1.80 7.57 47.72
CA ARG A 703 1.49 7.65 46.28
C ARG A 703 2.78 7.63 45.43
N PRO A 704 2.89 6.76 44.41
CA PRO A 704 4.11 6.63 43.62
C PRO A 704 4.50 7.97 43.00
N SER A 705 5.70 8.44 43.31
CA SER A 705 6.23 9.73 42.84
C SER A 705 6.50 9.77 41.33
N THR A 706 6.55 8.62 40.67
CA THR A 706 6.70 8.47 39.22
C THR A 706 5.92 7.22 38.76
N ILE A 707 4.82 7.42 38.04
CA ILE A 707 4.01 6.32 37.49
C ILE A 707 4.57 5.92 36.13
N ASP A 708 4.67 4.62 35.89
CA ASP A 708 5.13 4.08 34.60
C ASP A 708 4.11 4.46 33.50
N PRO A 709 4.54 5.13 32.41
CA PRO A 709 3.67 5.52 31.30
C PRO A 709 2.83 4.36 30.72
N LYS A 710 3.31 3.11 30.84
CA LYS A 710 2.58 1.93 30.36
C LYS A 710 1.26 1.69 31.08
N ILE A 711 1.17 2.02 32.37
CA ILE A 711 -0.08 1.90 33.14
C ILE A 711 -1.08 2.93 32.61
N ILE A 712 -0.63 4.17 32.40
CA ILE A 712 -1.46 5.26 31.89
C ILE A 712 -1.98 4.95 30.48
N ILE A 713 -1.11 4.46 29.58
CA ILE A 713 -1.50 4.01 28.23
C ILE A 713 -2.62 2.96 28.32
N THR A 714 -2.50 2.02 29.25
CA THR A 714 -3.49 0.96 29.45
C THR A 714 -4.83 1.52 29.91
N LEU A 715 -4.84 2.47 30.86
CA LEU A 715 -6.08 3.13 31.29
C LEU A 715 -6.74 3.90 30.14
N ILE A 716 -5.94 4.64 29.36
CA ILE A 716 -6.45 5.39 28.20
C ILE A 716 -7.05 4.45 27.14
N ALA A 717 -6.49 3.26 26.93
CA ALA A 717 -7.03 2.27 25.99
C ALA A 717 -8.49 1.87 26.26
N PHE A 718 -9.00 2.14 27.48
CA PHE A 718 -10.37 1.86 27.93
C PHE A 718 -11.18 3.13 28.23
N SER A 719 -10.82 4.29 27.66
CA SER A 719 -11.40 5.60 28.01
C SER A 719 -12.63 6.02 27.19
N SER A 720 -13.22 5.16 26.37
CA SER A 720 -14.47 5.46 25.63
C SER A 720 -15.17 4.20 25.11
N THR A 721 -16.50 4.22 25.17
CA THR A 721 -17.41 3.16 24.71
C THR A 721 -17.53 3.07 23.19
N MET A 722 -16.92 3.99 22.44
CA MET A 722 -16.83 3.87 20.98
C MET A 722 -15.90 2.73 20.55
N ASP A 723 -15.04 2.24 21.45
CA ASP A 723 -14.22 1.07 21.17
C ASP A 723 -14.99 -0.21 21.52
N PRO A 724 -15.06 -1.21 20.63
CA PRO A 724 -15.84 -2.43 20.85
C PRO A 724 -15.47 -3.21 22.12
N TRP A 725 -14.23 -3.07 22.61
CA TRP A 725 -13.73 -3.77 23.80
C TRP A 725 -14.03 -3.05 25.13
N THR A 726 -14.68 -1.89 25.13
CA THR A 726 -14.91 -1.08 26.34
C THR A 726 -16.39 -1.04 26.70
N THR A 727 -16.76 -1.59 27.87
CA THR A 727 -18.12 -1.47 28.42
C THR A 727 -18.26 -0.24 29.33
N PRO A 728 -19.47 0.26 29.64
CA PRO A 728 -19.66 1.40 30.54
C PRO A 728 -19.04 1.20 31.94
N ALA A 729 -19.05 -0.03 32.46
CA ALA A 729 -18.43 -0.37 33.75
C ALA A 729 -16.89 -0.27 33.68
N ILE A 730 -16.30 -0.79 32.60
CA ILE A 730 -14.85 -0.70 32.32
C ILE A 730 -14.43 0.77 32.19
N LEU A 731 -15.20 1.57 31.44
CA LEU A 731 -14.96 3.01 31.27
C LEU A 731 -14.93 3.75 32.61
N SER A 732 -15.94 3.50 33.46
CA SER A 732 -16.05 4.12 34.78
C SER A 732 -14.84 3.82 35.67
N ARG A 733 -14.41 2.56 35.74
CA ARG A 733 -13.21 2.15 36.50
C ARG A 733 -11.93 2.73 35.94
N SER A 734 -11.75 2.67 34.62
CA SER A 734 -10.56 3.19 33.98
C SER A 734 -10.41 4.70 34.18
N THR A 735 -11.50 5.45 34.01
CA THR A 735 -11.52 6.91 34.22
C THR A 735 -11.26 7.27 35.68
N SER A 736 -11.82 6.51 36.63
CA SER A 736 -11.57 6.69 38.06
C SER A 736 -10.09 6.51 38.39
N LEU A 737 -9.45 5.46 37.87
CA LEU A 737 -8.02 5.22 38.06
C LEU A 737 -7.15 6.27 37.36
N LEU A 738 -7.54 6.69 36.16
CA LEU A 738 -6.83 7.71 35.40
C LEU A 738 -6.82 9.05 36.17
N SER A 739 -7.94 9.40 36.82
CA SER A 739 -8.05 10.62 37.64
C SER A 739 -7.07 10.65 38.82
N LEU A 740 -6.63 9.49 39.32
CA LEU A 740 -5.63 9.40 40.39
C LEU A 740 -4.22 9.76 39.90
N TYR A 741 -3.97 9.65 38.59
CA TYR A 741 -2.67 9.78 37.95
C TYR A 741 -2.51 11.04 37.12
N THR A 742 -3.60 11.67 36.72
CA THR A 742 -3.58 12.93 35.96
C THR A 742 -4.17 14.09 36.78
N PRO A 743 -3.53 14.52 37.89
CA PRO A 743 -3.85 15.83 38.45
C PRO A 743 -3.45 16.91 37.44
N GLN A 744 -4.28 17.95 37.32
CA GLN A 744 -4.19 19.02 36.31
C GLN A 744 -2.80 19.68 36.18
N THR A 745 -1.94 19.57 37.19
CA THR A 745 -0.60 20.18 37.25
C THR A 745 0.51 19.43 36.49
N HIS A 746 0.34 18.15 36.15
CA HIS A 746 1.38 17.33 35.48
C HIS A 746 0.94 16.74 34.12
N THR A 747 -0.25 17.11 33.63
CA THR A 747 -0.80 16.59 32.37
C THR A 747 0.06 16.98 31.15
N GLN A 748 0.77 18.10 31.20
CA GLN A 748 1.60 18.58 30.10
C GLN A 748 2.81 17.67 29.81
N ASP A 749 3.60 17.34 30.84
CA ASP A 749 4.77 16.47 30.71
C ASP A 749 4.37 15.06 30.27
N LEU A 750 3.23 14.57 30.78
CA LEU A 750 2.67 13.29 30.38
C LEU A 750 2.32 13.26 28.89
N ILE A 751 1.64 14.29 28.38
CA ILE A 751 1.25 14.36 26.96
C ILE A 751 2.48 14.37 26.05
N ILE A 752 3.50 15.18 26.38
CA ILE A 752 4.75 15.23 25.61
C ILE A 752 5.47 13.87 25.67
N THR A 753 5.44 13.20 26.84
CA THR A 753 6.00 11.86 27.01
C THR A 753 5.26 10.84 26.14
N LEU A 754 3.92 10.82 26.15
CA LEU A 754 3.12 9.92 25.32
C LEU A 754 3.35 10.16 23.83
N LEU A 755 3.42 11.42 23.39
CA LEU A 755 3.71 11.77 22.00
C LEU A 755 5.07 11.23 21.56
N ASN A 756 6.12 11.42 22.36
CA ASN A 756 7.48 11.02 21.98
C ASN A 756 7.78 9.54 22.17
N THR A 757 7.27 8.91 23.24
CA THR A 757 7.63 7.54 23.62
C THR A 757 6.67 6.49 23.08
N PHE A 758 5.43 6.86 22.76
CA PHE A 758 4.40 5.92 22.30
C PHE A 758 3.87 6.26 20.90
N ILE A 759 3.33 7.46 20.68
CA ILE A 759 2.69 7.81 19.40
C ILE A 759 3.71 7.93 18.26
N ARG A 760 4.76 8.75 18.43
CA ARG A 760 5.74 9.01 17.38
C ARG A 760 6.40 7.74 16.84
N PRO A 761 6.86 6.77 17.66
CA PRO A 761 7.40 5.51 17.14
C PRO A 761 6.39 4.73 16.28
N LEU A 762 5.14 4.63 16.71
CA LEU A 762 4.09 3.87 16.01
C LEU A 762 3.69 4.50 14.67
N PHE A 763 3.70 5.83 14.57
CA PHE A 763 3.35 6.55 13.34
C PHE A 763 4.57 6.91 12.48
N SER A 764 5.81 6.73 12.96
CA SER A 764 7.03 7.15 12.23
C SER A 764 7.27 6.43 10.91
N HIS A 765 6.78 5.20 10.78
CA HIS A 765 6.88 4.40 9.54
C HIS A 765 5.77 4.72 8.54
N SER A 766 4.66 5.30 9.01
CA SER A 766 3.57 5.79 8.18
C SER A 766 3.86 7.24 7.80
N LYS A 767 4.47 7.46 6.62
CA LYS A 767 4.80 8.81 6.16
C LYS A 767 3.62 9.38 5.35
N PRO A 768 2.94 10.44 5.83
CA PRO A 768 1.97 11.15 5.00
C PRO A 768 2.70 11.77 3.81
N SER A 769 2.17 11.61 2.60
CA SER A 769 2.82 12.10 1.36
C SER A 769 2.84 13.63 1.25
N THR A 770 2.09 14.31 2.12
CA THR A 770 1.80 15.75 2.05
C THR A 770 2.71 16.61 2.95
N ILE A 771 3.56 16.02 3.80
CA ILE A 771 4.45 16.75 4.72
C ILE A 771 5.89 16.20 4.80
N THR A 772 6.82 17.10 5.10
CA THR A 772 8.24 16.81 5.38
C THR A 772 8.43 16.34 6.84
N SER A 773 9.61 15.80 7.17
CA SER A 773 9.95 15.34 8.54
C SER A 773 9.93 16.45 9.60
N SER A 774 9.91 17.73 9.20
CA SER A 774 9.74 18.89 10.08
C SER A 774 8.29 19.38 10.20
N GLY A 775 7.32 18.69 9.59
CA GLY A 775 5.90 19.04 9.62
C GLY A 775 5.48 20.16 8.66
N ARG A 776 6.35 20.58 7.74
CA ARG A 776 6.01 21.56 6.68
C ARG A 776 5.47 20.86 5.44
N LYS A 777 4.65 21.56 4.65
CA LYS A 777 4.12 21.07 3.35
C LYS A 777 5.24 20.46 2.52
N ALA A 778 5.08 19.19 2.14
CA ALA A 778 5.99 18.52 1.22
C ALA A 778 5.74 19.05 -0.20
N MET A 779 6.83 19.20 -0.96
CA MET A 779 6.69 19.39 -2.40
C MET A 779 6.01 18.15 -2.98
N PRO A 780 5.10 18.30 -3.97
CA PRO A 780 4.42 17.17 -4.59
C PRO A 780 5.42 16.10 -4.98
N SER A 781 5.36 14.95 -4.31
CA SER A 781 6.20 13.81 -4.68
C SER A 781 5.66 13.25 -5.98
N SER A 782 6.51 13.17 -6.99
CA SER A 782 6.19 12.55 -8.26
C SER A 782 6.36 11.01 -8.22
N ALA A 783 6.62 10.44 -7.04
CA ALA A 783 6.69 9.00 -6.81
C ALA A 783 5.28 8.38 -6.89
N PRO A 784 5.09 7.28 -7.63
CA PRO A 784 3.81 6.56 -7.62
C PRO A 784 3.51 6.01 -6.22
N LEU A 785 2.21 5.98 -5.87
CA LEU A 785 1.74 5.34 -4.63
C LEU A 785 2.17 3.86 -4.63
N PRO A 786 2.76 3.35 -3.53
CA PRO A 786 3.16 1.95 -3.44
C PRO A 786 1.95 1.02 -3.67
N LYS A 787 2.17 -0.13 -4.35
CA LYS A 787 1.18 -1.22 -4.36
C LYS A 787 0.74 -1.55 -2.94
N HIS A 788 -0.54 -1.86 -2.78
CA HIS A 788 -1.11 -2.37 -1.54
C HIS A 788 -0.59 -3.81 -1.28
N ASP A 789 0.67 -3.92 -0.87
CA ASP A 789 1.20 -5.14 -0.27
C ASP A 789 0.73 -5.15 1.18
N VAL A 790 -0.21 -6.05 1.49
CA VAL A 790 -0.79 -6.20 2.84
C VAL A 790 0.28 -6.50 3.89
N ALA A 791 1.35 -7.23 3.53
CA ALA A 791 2.45 -7.51 4.44
C ALA A 791 3.32 -6.27 4.67
N ALA A 792 3.64 -5.51 3.61
CA ALA A 792 4.33 -4.24 3.73
C ALA A 792 3.49 -3.19 4.50
N GLU A 793 2.18 -3.17 4.32
CA GLU A 793 1.27 -2.28 5.05
C GLU A 793 1.22 -2.62 6.55
N ARG A 794 1.19 -3.91 6.90
CA ARG A 794 1.27 -4.37 8.30
C ARG A 794 2.55 -3.90 8.98
N THR A 795 3.69 -3.98 8.29
CA THR A 795 4.97 -3.52 8.84
C THR A 795 5.11 -1.98 8.88
N SER A 796 4.46 -1.25 7.98
CA SER A 796 4.54 0.22 7.91
C SER A 796 3.51 0.93 8.78
N LYS A 797 2.43 0.25 9.19
CA LYS A 797 1.36 0.78 10.04
C LYS A 797 1.16 -0.05 11.32
N PRO A 798 2.16 -0.12 12.23
CA PRO A 798 2.01 -0.87 13.49
C PRO A 798 0.91 -0.29 14.40
N TRP A 799 0.62 1.01 14.30
CA TRP A 799 -0.52 1.66 14.97
C TRP A 799 -1.89 1.11 14.55
N LYS A 800 -2.01 0.55 13.34
CA LYS A 800 -3.24 -0.03 12.80
C LYS A 800 -3.32 -1.52 13.09
N TYR A 801 -2.23 -2.24 12.81
CA TYR A 801 -2.26 -3.71 12.79
C TYR A 801 -1.75 -4.40 14.06
N GLU A 802 -0.83 -3.79 14.80
CA GLU A 802 -0.24 -4.39 16.00
C GLU A 802 -0.82 -3.79 17.28
N THR A 803 -1.01 -2.47 17.31
CA THR A 803 -1.41 -1.71 18.50
C THR A 803 -2.79 -1.07 18.27
N VAL A 804 -3.86 -1.87 18.32
CA VAL A 804 -5.24 -1.45 17.95
C VAL A 804 -5.78 -0.27 18.77
N TYR A 805 -5.26 -0.07 19.98
CA TYR A 805 -5.63 1.03 20.87
C TYR A 805 -4.79 2.32 20.66
N ALA A 806 -3.87 2.34 19.70
CA ALA A 806 -3.00 3.50 19.45
C ALA A 806 -3.80 4.77 19.09
N VAL A 807 -4.82 4.63 18.24
CA VAL A 807 -5.70 5.74 17.84
C VAL A 807 -6.50 6.28 19.03
N ARG A 808 -6.91 5.41 19.95
CA ARG A 808 -7.58 5.83 21.20
C ARG A 808 -6.66 6.67 22.07
N VAL A 809 -5.41 6.24 22.26
CA VAL A 809 -4.42 7.01 23.03
C VAL A 809 -4.15 8.36 22.36
N PHE A 810 -4.01 8.39 21.04
CA PHE A 810 -3.83 9.63 20.30
C PHE A 810 -5.03 10.57 20.44
N SER A 811 -6.25 10.04 20.34
CA SER A 811 -7.49 10.80 20.50
C SER A 811 -7.58 11.46 21.88
N TRP A 812 -7.27 10.70 22.94
CA TRP A 812 -7.22 11.23 24.30
C TRP A 812 -6.19 12.34 24.44
N VAL A 813 -5.00 12.17 23.82
CA VAL A 813 -3.94 13.19 23.83
C VAL A 813 -4.41 14.49 23.15
N VAL A 814 -5.08 14.42 21.99
CA VAL A 814 -5.62 15.60 21.30
C VAL A 814 -6.69 16.31 22.14
N GLN A 815 -7.59 15.55 22.76
CA GLN A 815 -8.71 16.08 23.54
C GLN A 815 -8.30 16.69 24.88
N ASN A 816 -7.20 16.23 25.48
CA ASN A 816 -6.75 16.67 26.81
C ASN A 816 -5.52 17.59 26.77
N ALA A 817 -4.93 17.84 25.61
CA ALA A 817 -3.79 18.74 25.49
C ALA A 817 -4.21 20.21 25.64
N PRO A 818 -3.59 20.97 26.56
CA PRO A 818 -3.79 22.40 26.62
C PRO A 818 -3.40 23.07 25.29
N GLY A 819 -4.12 24.12 24.90
CA GLY A 819 -3.86 24.85 23.64
C GLY A 819 -2.42 25.35 23.51
N GLU A 820 -1.77 25.74 24.61
CA GLU A 820 -0.36 26.14 24.63
C GLU A 820 0.58 24.99 24.23
N ILE A 821 0.31 23.78 24.70
CA ILE A 821 1.12 22.59 24.39
C ILE A 821 0.93 22.21 22.92
N ILE A 822 -0.30 22.27 22.41
CA ILE A 822 -0.58 22.07 20.99
C ILE A 822 0.15 23.12 20.16
N ALA A 823 0.06 24.40 20.50
CA ALA A 823 0.69 25.49 19.76
C ALA A 823 2.23 25.43 19.77
N GLN A 824 2.85 24.92 20.83
CA GLN A 824 4.30 24.74 20.91
C GLN A 824 4.79 23.45 20.24
N ASN A 825 3.98 22.38 20.27
CA ASN A 825 4.38 21.03 19.85
C ASN A 825 3.56 20.48 18.67
N TRP A 826 2.87 21.33 17.90
CA TRP A 826 1.98 20.94 16.79
C TRP A 826 2.62 19.95 15.81
N HIS A 827 3.94 20.04 15.60
CA HIS A 827 4.71 19.17 14.72
C HIS A 827 4.71 17.69 15.15
N LEU A 828 4.44 17.40 16.43
CA LEU A 828 4.29 16.03 16.95
C LEU A 828 2.88 15.46 16.71
N PHE A 829 1.87 16.31 16.58
CA PHE A 829 0.48 15.91 16.33
C PHE A 829 0.17 15.72 14.85
N LEU A 830 0.89 16.45 13.99
CA LEU A 830 0.58 16.52 12.56
C LEU A 830 0.75 15.17 11.82
N PRO A 831 1.85 14.41 11.98
CA PRO A 831 2.00 13.15 11.24
C PRO A 831 0.92 12.12 11.57
N PRO A 832 0.55 11.87 12.85
CA PRO A 832 -0.57 10.99 13.16
C PRO A 832 -1.91 11.49 12.59
N LEU A 833 -2.23 12.78 12.69
CA LEU A 833 -3.47 13.36 12.14
C LEU A 833 -3.57 13.14 10.63
N LEU A 834 -2.52 13.46 9.88
CA LEU A 834 -2.52 13.29 8.42
C LEU A 834 -2.52 11.82 8.02
N THR A 835 -1.82 10.96 8.78
CA THR A 835 -1.85 9.52 8.54
C THR A 835 -3.28 8.95 8.66
N LEU A 836 -4.06 9.44 9.64
CA LEU A 836 -5.46 9.03 9.79
C LEU A 836 -6.34 9.55 8.65
N LEU A 837 -6.13 10.80 8.21
CA LEU A 837 -6.85 11.40 7.10
C LEU A 837 -6.54 10.75 5.74
N ASP A 838 -5.32 10.25 5.54
CA ASP A 838 -4.88 9.62 4.30
C ASP A 838 -5.20 8.10 4.25
N ASP A 839 -5.55 7.45 5.39
CA ASP A 839 -5.71 5.99 5.46
C ASP A 839 -6.85 5.46 4.58
N ALA A 840 -6.72 4.28 3.97
CA ALA A 840 -7.79 3.72 3.11
C ALA A 840 -9.11 3.41 3.86
N SER A 841 -9.06 3.22 5.19
CA SER A 841 -10.25 2.94 6.00
C SER A 841 -11.06 4.20 6.27
N THR A 842 -12.34 4.15 5.88
CA THR A 842 -13.34 5.19 6.12
C THR A 842 -13.47 5.53 7.62
N GLY A 843 -13.39 4.53 8.50
CA GLY A 843 -13.47 4.73 9.96
C GLY A 843 -12.31 5.54 10.54
N PHE A 844 -11.08 5.28 10.09
CA PHE A 844 -9.91 6.03 10.53
C PHE A 844 -9.90 7.45 9.97
N ARG A 845 -10.31 7.63 8.70
CA ARG A 845 -10.48 8.96 8.11
C ARG A 845 -11.50 9.80 8.85
N ALA A 846 -12.67 9.23 9.17
CA ALA A 846 -13.70 9.93 9.93
C ALA A 846 -13.17 10.36 11.32
N THR A 847 -12.42 9.47 11.98
CA THR A 847 -11.76 9.78 13.26
C THR A 847 -10.74 10.90 13.10
N GLY A 848 -9.90 10.85 12.06
CA GLY A 848 -8.92 11.88 11.73
C GLY A 848 -9.57 13.24 11.51
N SER A 849 -10.68 13.31 10.77
CA SER A 849 -11.43 14.55 10.52
C SER A 849 -12.00 15.12 11.82
N HIS A 850 -12.58 14.27 12.68
CA HIS A 850 -13.10 14.72 13.97
C HIS A 850 -11.98 15.25 14.89
N LEU A 851 -10.86 14.53 15.01
CA LEU A 851 -9.72 14.99 15.80
C LEU A 851 -9.14 16.29 15.26
N LEU A 852 -9.09 16.45 13.93
CA LEU A 852 -8.63 17.68 13.31
C LEU A 852 -9.54 18.86 13.68
N SER A 853 -10.86 18.67 13.72
CA SER A 853 -11.80 19.72 14.15
C SER A 853 -11.59 20.17 15.61
N THR A 854 -11.13 19.27 16.49
CA THR A 854 -10.77 19.60 17.88
C THR A 854 -9.37 20.23 17.98
N PHE A 855 -8.45 19.84 17.10
CA PHE A 855 -7.07 20.31 17.10
C PHE A 855 -6.91 21.73 16.54
N LEU A 856 -7.62 22.04 15.44
CA LEU A 856 -7.49 23.30 14.70
C LEU A 856 -7.70 24.58 15.54
N PRO A 857 -8.69 24.67 16.45
CA PRO A 857 -8.92 25.88 17.26
C PRO A 857 -7.73 26.31 18.13
N HIS A 858 -6.79 25.39 18.40
CA HIS A 858 -5.59 25.67 19.18
C HIS A 858 -4.43 26.24 18.35
N LEU A 859 -4.59 26.33 17.03
CA LEU A 859 -3.61 26.93 16.12
C LEU A 859 -3.96 28.38 15.82
N THR A 860 -2.96 29.16 15.39
CA THR A 860 -3.17 30.55 14.98
C THR A 860 -3.23 30.67 13.46
N SER A 861 -4.04 31.61 12.94
CA SER A 861 -4.08 31.93 11.50
C SER A 861 -2.68 32.20 10.93
N LYS A 862 -1.85 32.97 11.67
CA LYS A 862 -0.47 33.26 11.29
C LYS A 862 0.36 31.99 11.12
N LEU A 863 0.26 31.03 12.04
CA LEU A 863 0.96 29.75 11.94
C LEU A 863 0.50 28.97 10.70
N LEU A 864 -0.80 28.85 10.47
CA LEU A 864 -1.36 28.12 9.33
C LEU A 864 -0.93 28.71 7.98
N LYS A 865 -0.94 30.05 7.86
CA LYS A 865 -0.52 30.76 6.64
C LYS A 865 1.00 30.66 6.41
N GLN A 866 1.83 30.82 7.44
CA GLN A 866 3.29 30.84 7.28
C GLN A 866 3.92 29.45 7.11
N SER A 867 3.32 28.41 7.71
CA SER A 867 3.84 27.04 7.64
C SER A 867 3.39 26.26 6.40
N GLY A 868 2.36 26.76 5.71
CA GLY A 868 1.69 26.05 4.61
C GLY A 868 0.78 24.89 5.06
N ILE A 869 0.65 24.66 6.38
CA ILE A 869 -0.12 23.53 6.92
C ILE A 869 -1.62 23.68 6.66
N GLY A 870 -2.12 24.91 6.57
CA GLY A 870 -3.53 25.15 6.24
C GLY A 870 -3.93 24.56 4.88
N GLU A 871 -3.03 24.60 3.88
CA GLU A 871 -3.26 23.96 2.58
C GLU A 871 -3.15 22.45 2.66
N VAL A 872 -2.25 21.93 3.48
CA VAL A 872 -2.10 20.47 3.69
C VAL A 872 -3.39 19.86 4.25
N PHE A 873 -4.02 20.51 5.23
CA PHE A 873 -5.30 20.04 5.75
C PHE A 873 -6.42 20.13 4.74
N GLU A 874 -6.42 21.17 3.91
CA GLU A 874 -7.38 21.33 2.83
C GLU A 874 -7.24 20.22 1.77
N ASP A 875 -6.00 19.95 1.33
CA ASP A 875 -5.66 18.92 0.34
C ASP A 875 -6.01 17.50 0.85
N ALA A 876 -5.95 17.27 2.17
CA ALA A 876 -6.33 16.00 2.80
C ALA A 876 -7.86 15.86 3.01
N LEU A 877 -8.57 16.95 3.34
CA LEU A 877 -10.00 16.91 3.66
C LEU A 877 -10.90 16.94 2.42
N LEU A 878 -10.60 17.77 1.42
CA LEU A 878 -11.49 17.96 0.26
C LEU A 878 -11.81 16.67 -0.50
N PRO A 879 -10.86 15.75 -0.77
CA PRO A 879 -11.17 14.48 -1.43
C PRO A 879 -12.14 13.59 -0.64
N THR A 880 -12.21 13.77 0.69
CA THR A 880 -13.12 13.00 1.56
C THR A 880 -14.59 13.30 1.27
N LEU A 881 -14.91 14.47 0.70
CA LEU A 881 -16.28 14.85 0.34
C LEU A 881 -16.87 14.01 -0.80
N LEU A 882 -16.05 13.22 -1.50
CA LEU A 882 -16.46 12.37 -2.61
C LEU A 882 -16.69 10.89 -2.22
N TYR A 883 -16.60 10.55 -0.94
CA TYR A 883 -16.92 9.20 -0.41
C TYR A 883 -18.44 9.02 -0.27
N LEU A 884 -19.10 8.71 -1.39
CA LEU A 884 -20.56 8.66 -1.53
C LEU A 884 -21.10 7.22 -1.69
N PRO A 885 -22.41 6.99 -1.45
CA PRO A 885 -23.09 5.68 -1.46
C PRO A 885 -22.74 4.71 -2.59
N ASN A 886 -22.51 5.19 -3.81
CA ASN A 886 -22.20 4.34 -4.96
C ASN A 886 -20.90 3.53 -4.80
N LEU A 887 -20.00 3.96 -3.90
CA LEU A 887 -18.72 3.30 -3.60
C LEU A 887 -18.52 3.04 -2.10
N THR A 888 -19.30 3.65 -1.21
CA THR A 888 -19.12 3.60 0.25
C THR A 888 -20.48 3.50 0.94
N PRO A 889 -20.73 2.58 1.88
CA PRO A 889 -22.05 2.44 2.51
C PRO A 889 -22.57 3.76 3.13
N VAL A 890 -23.89 3.97 3.10
CA VAL A 890 -24.54 5.23 3.55
C VAL A 890 -24.10 5.64 4.96
N ASP A 891 -24.08 4.71 5.92
CA ASP A 891 -23.69 5.00 7.31
C ASP A 891 -22.20 5.38 7.46
N GLU A 892 -21.33 4.88 6.56
CA GLU A 892 -19.92 5.24 6.53
C GLU A 892 -19.72 6.60 5.88
N SER A 893 -20.39 6.86 4.75
CA SER A 893 -20.42 8.17 4.10
C SER A 893 -20.93 9.25 5.05
N MET A 894 -22.03 9.00 5.78
CA MET A 894 -22.58 9.96 6.75
C MET A 894 -21.57 10.32 7.84
N ARG A 895 -20.89 9.33 8.42
CA ARG A 895 -19.86 9.56 9.46
C ARG A 895 -18.67 10.34 8.92
N LEU A 896 -18.20 10.01 7.71
CA LEU A 896 -17.09 10.68 7.04
C LEU A 896 -17.41 12.13 6.71
N LEU A 897 -18.51 12.36 5.99
CA LEU A 897 -18.91 13.68 5.52
C LEU A 897 -19.17 14.61 6.70
N SER A 898 -19.86 14.14 7.74
CA SER A 898 -20.11 14.94 8.95
C SER A 898 -18.80 15.41 9.60
N GLY A 899 -17.81 14.51 9.73
CA GLY A 899 -16.49 14.85 10.26
C GLY A 899 -15.71 15.80 9.34
N ALA A 900 -15.73 15.56 8.02
CA ALA A 900 -15.00 16.35 7.04
C ALA A 900 -15.54 17.79 6.93
N TYR A 901 -16.85 17.97 6.84
CA TYR A 901 -17.46 19.30 6.81
C TYR A 901 -17.23 20.08 8.12
N ALA A 902 -17.31 19.42 9.28
CA ALA A 902 -16.98 20.05 10.55
C ALA A 902 -15.53 20.53 10.58
N ALA A 903 -14.57 19.70 10.14
CA ALA A 903 -13.17 20.07 10.08
C ALA A 903 -12.89 21.20 9.08
N LEU A 904 -13.51 21.18 7.90
CA LEU A 904 -13.40 22.25 6.89
C LEU A 904 -13.98 23.58 7.38
N GLY A 905 -15.10 23.55 8.11
CA GLY A 905 -15.70 24.73 8.73
C GLY A 905 -14.75 25.36 9.76
N VAL A 906 -14.25 24.57 10.71
CA VAL A 906 -13.29 25.04 11.71
C VAL A 906 -11.98 25.52 11.05
N LEU A 907 -11.50 24.83 10.01
CA LEU A 907 -10.32 25.27 9.26
C LEU A 907 -10.55 26.64 8.61
N CYS A 908 -11.74 26.86 8.03
CA CYS A 908 -12.10 28.15 7.45
C CYS A 908 -12.07 29.28 8.50
N ASP A 909 -12.64 29.03 9.67
CA ASP A 909 -12.73 30.01 10.76
C ASP A 909 -11.39 30.35 11.38
N VAL A 910 -10.51 29.36 11.56
CA VAL A 910 -9.18 29.59 12.13
C VAL A 910 -8.22 30.19 11.10
N ARG A 911 -8.35 29.83 9.81
CA ARG A 911 -7.41 30.24 8.77
C ARG A 911 -7.73 31.61 8.20
N TYR A 912 -9.01 31.96 8.01
CA TYR A 912 -9.42 33.17 7.28
C TYR A 912 -10.29 34.11 8.10
N GLU A 913 -9.99 35.40 8.00
CA GLU A 913 -10.82 36.44 8.62
C GLU A 913 -12.13 36.64 7.84
N VAL A 914 -13.17 37.08 8.54
CA VAL A 914 -14.47 37.39 7.92
C VAL A 914 -14.30 38.54 6.93
N GLY A 915 -14.75 38.34 5.69
CA GLY A 915 -14.60 39.31 4.59
C GLY A 915 -13.33 39.16 3.75
N GLU A 916 -12.39 38.29 4.12
CA GLU A 916 -11.21 37.99 3.30
C GLU A 916 -11.62 37.29 1.99
N LYS A 917 -11.14 37.77 0.84
CA LYS A 917 -11.45 37.16 -0.48
C LYS A 917 -11.12 35.66 -0.53
N ALA A 918 -10.01 35.28 0.09
CA ALA A 918 -9.57 33.88 0.17
C ALA A 918 -10.55 32.99 0.96
N ARG A 919 -11.29 33.54 1.94
CA ARG A 919 -12.37 32.83 2.65
C ARG A 919 -13.48 32.43 1.68
N ILE A 920 -13.90 33.37 0.83
CA ILE A 920 -14.96 33.14 -0.15
C ILE A 920 -14.52 32.16 -1.25
N GLU A 921 -13.26 32.21 -1.66
CA GLU A 921 -12.67 31.25 -2.61
C GLU A 921 -12.59 29.83 -2.01
N PHE A 922 -12.25 29.71 -0.73
CA PHE A 922 -12.29 28.43 -0.01
C PHE A 922 -13.72 27.87 0.06
N LEU A 923 -14.69 28.67 0.50
CA LEU A 923 -16.09 28.25 0.61
C LEU A 923 -16.70 27.89 -0.75
N ASP A 924 -16.34 28.60 -1.84
CA ASP A 924 -16.76 28.24 -3.20
C ASP A 924 -16.26 26.85 -3.62
N ARG A 925 -15.01 26.49 -3.27
CA ARG A 925 -14.46 25.15 -3.54
C ARG A 925 -15.20 24.07 -2.75
N VAL A 926 -15.49 24.30 -1.47
CA VAL A 926 -16.27 23.36 -0.64
C VAL A 926 -17.70 23.21 -1.17
N MET A 927 -18.33 24.31 -1.61
CA MET A 927 -19.68 24.29 -2.18
C MET A 927 -19.73 23.49 -3.49
N ARG A 928 -18.78 23.72 -4.40
CA ARG A 928 -18.73 23.03 -5.70
C ARG A 928 -18.30 21.58 -5.58
N GLY A 929 -17.14 21.33 -4.95
CA GLY A 929 -16.53 20.01 -4.85
C GLY A 929 -17.17 19.10 -3.80
N GLY A 930 -17.91 19.67 -2.86
CA GLY A 930 -18.65 18.94 -1.83
C GLY A 930 -20.14 18.88 -2.11
N VAL A 931 -20.84 20.00 -1.94
CA VAL A 931 -22.31 20.01 -1.97
C VAL A 931 -22.87 19.65 -3.34
N PHE A 932 -22.46 20.35 -4.40
CA PHE A 932 -23.02 20.12 -5.74
C PHE A 932 -22.62 18.78 -6.32
N MET A 933 -21.33 18.41 -6.23
CA MET A 933 -20.88 17.09 -6.64
C MET A 933 -21.56 15.98 -5.82
N GLY A 934 -21.66 16.15 -4.50
CA GLY A 934 -22.35 15.22 -3.61
C GLY A 934 -23.80 15.00 -4.01
N TYR A 935 -24.54 16.08 -4.27
CA TYR A 935 -25.93 15.99 -4.67
C TYR A 935 -26.08 15.31 -6.03
N HIS A 936 -25.24 15.65 -7.03
CA HIS A 936 -25.33 15.06 -8.37
C HIS A 936 -25.09 13.54 -8.37
N HIS A 937 -24.25 13.03 -7.45
CA HIS A 937 -23.91 11.61 -7.38
C HIS A 937 -24.75 10.81 -6.36
N ALA A 938 -25.42 11.47 -5.41
CA ALA A 938 -26.13 10.81 -4.32
C ALA A 938 -27.52 11.42 -4.03
N SER A 939 -28.16 12.05 -5.01
CA SER A 939 -29.50 12.66 -4.88
C SER A 939 -30.60 11.68 -4.48
N GLU A 940 -30.42 10.40 -4.80
CA GLU A 940 -31.36 9.31 -4.46
C GLU A 940 -31.28 8.85 -2.98
N TYR A 941 -30.33 9.37 -2.19
CA TYR A 941 -30.13 8.99 -0.78
C TYR A 941 -30.58 10.11 0.17
N PRO A 942 -31.78 10.02 0.78
CA PRO A 942 -32.36 11.12 1.57
C PRO A 942 -31.47 11.61 2.73
N ALA A 943 -30.78 10.70 3.42
CA ALA A 943 -29.90 11.04 4.53
C ALA A 943 -28.68 11.89 4.08
N ILE A 944 -28.12 11.58 2.91
CA ILE A 944 -27.01 12.33 2.33
C ILE A 944 -27.50 13.70 1.88
N VAL A 945 -28.62 13.75 1.15
CA VAL A 945 -29.20 15.02 0.70
C VAL A 945 -29.53 15.93 1.89
N GLN A 946 -30.09 15.37 2.97
CA GLN A 946 -30.35 16.13 4.19
C GLN A 946 -29.06 16.77 4.73
N LEU A 947 -27.99 15.98 4.88
CA LEU A 947 -26.69 16.49 5.34
C LEU A 947 -26.16 17.59 4.40
N LEU A 948 -26.20 17.39 3.09
CA LEU A 948 -25.71 18.37 2.11
C LEU A 948 -26.51 19.69 2.16
N LEU A 949 -27.81 19.63 2.42
CA LEU A 949 -28.66 20.81 2.59
C LEU A 949 -28.39 21.53 3.92
N GLU A 950 -28.13 20.79 5.00
CA GLU A 950 -27.65 21.38 6.25
C GLU A 950 -26.31 22.10 6.06
N GLN A 951 -25.40 21.52 5.30
CA GLN A 951 -24.13 22.18 4.96
C GLN A 951 -24.31 23.36 4.00
N THR A 952 -25.27 23.27 3.06
CA THR A 952 -25.64 24.38 2.17
C THR A 952 -26.03 25.61 2.97
N LYS A 953 -26.86 25.43 4.01
CA LYS A 953 -27.24 26.51 4.92
C LYS A 953 -26.00 27.18 5.53
N VAL A 954 -25.11 26.39 6.14
CA VAL A 954 -23.89 26.90 6.80
C VAL A 954 -22.96 27.61 5.81
N LEU A 955 -22.76 27.05 4.61
CA LEU A 955 -21.87 27.63 3.60
C LEU A 955 -22.43 28.94 3.04
N VAL A 956 -23.72 28.98 2.70
CA VAL A 956 -24.36 30.20 2.16
C VAL A 956 -24.36 31.32 3.20
N GLU A 957 -24.64 31.01 4.47
CA GLU A 957 -24.57 32.00 5.56
C GLU A 957 -23.16 32.58 5.71
N ASN A 958 -22.12 31.74 5.61
CA ASN A 958 -20.72 32.19 5.66
C ASN A 958 -20.26 32.94 4.40
N MET A 959 -20.85 32.67 3.23
CA MET A 959 -20.54 33.36 1.98
C MET A 959 -21.27 34.71 1.84
N GLY A 960 -22.42 34.86 2.50
CA GLY A 960 -23.27 36.04 2.37
C GLY A 960 -23.68 36.29 0.92
N ILE A 961 -23.63 37.57 0.49
CA ILE A 961 -23.99 37.99 -0.88
C ILE A 961 -23.15 37.31 -1.97
N HIS A 962 -21.96 36.79 -1.65
CA HIS A 962 -21.14 36.08 -2.61
C HIS A 962 -21.70 34.71 -3.03
N ALA A 963 -22.68 34.18 -2.30
CA ALA A 963 -23.39 32.95 -2.69
C ALA A 963 -24.29 33.15 -3.93
N VAL A 964 -24.58 34.39 -4.33
CA VAL A 964 -25.43 34.72 -5.49
C VAL A 964 -25.00 34.02 -6.79
N LYS A 965 -23.68 33.83 -7.00
CA LYS A 965 -23.14 33.14 -8.18
C LYS A 965 -23.57 31.66 -8.29
N HIS A 966 -24.03 31.08 -7.18
CA HIS A 966 -24.44 29.68 -7.08
C HIS A 966 -25.96 29.49 -7.20
N LEU A 967 -26.76 30.56 -7.31
CA LEU A 967 -28.22 30.47 -7.42
C LEU A 967 -28.68 29.55 -8.56
N LYS A 968 -27.94 29.54 -9.68
CA LYS A 968 -28.25 28.67 -10.83
C LYS A 968 -28.24 27.18 -10.50
N ASP A 969 -27.47 26.77 -9.48
CA ASP A 969 -27.32 25.37 -9.07
C ASP A 969 -28.13 25.10 -7.78
N LEU A 970 -28.15 26.06 -6.84
CA LEU A 970 -28.89 25.99 -5.57
C LEU A 970 -30.40 25.90 -5.74
N ILE A 971 -30.99 26.76 -6.57
CA ILE A 971 -32.45 26.83 -6.71
C ILE A 971 -33.02 25.54 -7.30
N PRO A 972 -32.44 24.92 -8.36
CA PRO A 972 -32.90 23.62 -8.83
C PRO A 972 -32.81 22.50 -7.78
N ILE A 973 -31.73 22.44 -7.00
CA ILE A 973 -31.56 21.42 -5.93
C ILE A 973 -32.65 21.56 -4.85
N LEU A 974 -32.87 22.79 -4.38
CA LEU A 974 -33.89 23.10 -3.39
C LEU A 974 -35.29 22.85 -3.94
N SER A 975 -35.58 23.29 -5.16
CA SER A 975 -36.87 23.08 -5.81
C SER A 975 -37.18 21.59 -5.98
N THR A 976 -36.22 20.80 -6.46
CA THR A 976 -36.40 19.36 -6.65
C THR A 976 -36.73 18.66 -5.33
N THR A 977 -36.05 19.04 -4.24
CA THR A 977 -36.30 18.45 -2.92
C THR A 977 -37.65 18.89 -2.33
N LEU A 978 -38.04 20.16 -2.52
CA LEU A 978 -39.30 20.71 -2.00
C LEU A 978 -40.54 20.24 -2.80
N THR A 979 -40.36 19.88 -4.07
CA THR A 979 -41.44 19.43 -4.97
C THR A 979 -41.55 17.92 -5.10
N ASP A 980 -40.75 17.16 -4.35
CA ASP A 980 -40.87 15.70 -4.31
C ASP A 980 -42.18 15.30 -3.61
N PRO A 981 -43.09 14.57 -4.28
CA PRO A 981 -44.37 14.18 -3.71
C PRO A 981 -44.24 13.29 -2.46
N PHE A 982 -43.10 12.64 -2.26
CA PHE A 982 -42.82 11.82 -1.07
C PHE A 982 -42.08 12.59 0.03
N ALA A 983 -41.72 13.87 -0.17
CA ALA A 983 -41.02 14.67 0.83
C ALA A 983 -41.72 14.73 2.20
N PRO A 984 -43.07 14.78 2.33
CA PRO A 984 -43.73 14.76 3.64
C PRO A 984 -43.45 13.50 4.47
N THR A 985 -43.06 12.39 3.83
CA THR A 985 -42.68 11.15 4.54
C THR A 985 -41.33 11.24 5.26
N ASN A 986 -40.52 12.26 4.94
CA ASN A 986 -39.23 12.54 5.58
C ASN A 986 -39.14 14.01 6.03
N PRO A 987 -39.80 14.38 7.15
CA PRO A 987 -39.80 15.76 7.66
C PRO A 987 -38.40 16.36 7.92
N PRO A 988 -37.39 15.62 8.44
CA PRO A 988 -36.04 16.16 8.62
C PRO A 988 -35.39 16.67 7.33
N LEU A 989 -35.50 15.91 6.23
CA LEU A 989 -34.99 16.34 4.92
C LEU A 989 -35.69 17.61 4.44
N LEU A 990 -37.02 17.63 4.57
CA LEU A 990 -37.84 18.77 4.14
C LEU A 990 -37.52 20.03 4.95
N LEU A 991 -37.35 19.92 6.26
CA LEU A 991 -36.91 21.01 7.13
C LEU A 991 -35.53 21.56 6.72
N SER A 992 -34.58 20.68 6.42
CA SER A 992 -33.24 21.09 5.97
C SER A 992 -33.28 21.82 4.63
N ALA A 993 -34.14 21.38 3.68
CA ALA A 993 -34.36 22.09 2.42
C ALA A 993 -34.98 23.48 2.63
N ILE A 994 -36.02 23.58 3.46
CA ILE A 994 -36.69 24.87 3.74
C ILE A 994 -35.72 25.84 4.41
N ARG A 995 -34.98 25.39 5.43
CA ARG A 995 -33.99 26.22 6.15
C ARG A 995 -32.86 26.67 5.24
N ALA A 996 -32.39 25.80 4.34
CA ALA A 996 -31.41 26.18 3.34
C ALA A 996 -31.97 27.24 2.37
N LEU A 997 -33.23 27.09 1.92
CA LEU A 997 -33.90 28.10 1.09
C LEU A 997 -34.06 29.44 1.81
N GLN A 998 -34.48 29.44 3.09
CA GLN A 998 -34.57 30.67 3.89
C GLN A 998 -33.22 31.39 3.96
N THR A 999 -32.12 30.67 4.17
CA THR A 999 -30.77 31.24 4.17
C THR A 999 -30.36 31.78 2.81
N VAL A 1000 -30.73 31.10 1.71
CA VAL A 1000 -30.53 31.61 0.35
C VAL A 1000 -31.30 32.90 0.12
N LEU A 1001 -32.56 32.97 0.56
CA LEU A 1001 -33.40 34.17 0.45
C LEU A 1001 -32.78 35.34 1.22
N LEU A 1002 -32.31 35.12 2.45
CA LEU A 1002 -31.71 36.15 3.29
C LEU A 1002 -30.39 36.70 2.74
N ASN A 1003 -29.56 35.86 2.12
CA ASN A 1003 -28.22 36.23 1.68
C ASN A 1003 -28.13 36.62 0.19
N CYS A 1004 -29.02 36.08 -0.63
CA CYS A 1004 -29.00 36.25 -2.08
C CYS A 1004 -30.15 37.10 -2.62
N TRP A 1005 -30.95 37.74 -1.75
CA TRP A 1005 -32.11 38.56 -2.11
C TRP A 1005 -31.91 39.49 -3.34
N PRO A 1006 -30.75 40.15 -3.58
CA PRO A 1006 -30.61 41.10 -4.70
C PRO A 1006 -30.75 40.49 -6.09
N ARG A 1007 -30.73 39.16 -6.21
CA ARG A 1007 -30.91 38.45 -7.49
C ARG A 1007 -32.12 37.52 -7.50
N ILE A 1008 -32.86 37.39 -6.40
CA ILE A 1008 -34.03 36.52 -6.32
C ILE A 1008 -35.19 37.03 -7.18
N SER A 1009 -35.28 38.35 -7.41
CA SER A 1009 -36.29 38.99 -8.26
C SER A 1009 -36.17 38.63 -9.76
N GLU A 1010 -35.05 38.05 -10.20
CA GLU A 1010 -34.90 37.55 -11.58
C GLU A 1010 -35.99 36.49 -11.91
N PRO A 1011 -36.69 36.60 -13.07
CA PRO A 1011 -37.86 35.77 -13.37
C PRO A 1011 -37.64 34.27 -13.20
N LYS A 1012 -36.48 33.76 -13.64
CA LYS A 1012 -36.13 32.33 -13.57
C LYS A 1012 -36.08 31.77 -12.13
N TYR A 1013 -35.61 32.55 -11.15
CA TYR A 1013 -35.50 32.08 -9.77
C TYR A 1013 -36.81 32.33 -9.02
N LYS A 1014 -37.39 33.52 -9.22
CA LYS A 1014 -38.69 33.91 -8.66
C LYS A 1014 -39.77 32.87 -8.96
N ILE A 1015 -39.95 32.50 -10.22
CA ILE A 1015 -40.98 31.54 -10.66
C ILE A 1015 -40.72 30.16 -10.03
N GLU A 1016 -39.48 29.69 -10.02
CA GLU A 1016 -39.15 28.37 -9.49
C GLU A 1016 -39.34 28.29 -7.97
N ILE A 1017 -39.02 29.36 -7.22
CA ILE A 1017 -39.26 29.41 -5.77
C ILE A 1017 -40.76 29.44 -5.45
N ILE A 1018 -41.56 30.20 -6.21
CA ILE A 1018 -43.03 30.21 -6.03
C ILE A 1018 -43.59 28.81 -6.24
N LYS A 1019 -43.18 28.13 -7.32
CA LYS A 1019 -43.56 26.75 -7.61
C LYS A 1019 -43.16 25.82 -6.46
N ALA A 1020 -41.90 25.85 -6.04
CA ALA A 1020 -41.36 24.99 -4.99
C ALA A 1020 -42.13 25.12 -3.67
N LEU A 1021 -42.33 26.35 -3.19
CA LEU A 1021 -43.06 26.61 -1.95
C LEU A 1021 -44.54 26.23 -2.06
N SER A 1022 -45.19 26.52 -3.19
CA SER A 1022 -46.62 26.26 -3.37
C SER A 1022 -46.94 24.76 -3.45
N VAL A 1023 -46.11 24.00 -4.17
CA VAL A 1023 -46.24 22.53 -4.27
C VAL A 1023 -45.96 21.90 -2.91
N SER A 1024 -44.85 22.26 -2.27
CA SER A 1024 -44.51 21.73 -0.93
C SER A 1024 -45.59 22.01 0.11
N TRP A 1025 -46.16 23.22 0.10
CA TRP A 1025 -47.26 23.59 0.99
C TRP A 1025 -48.51 22.74 0.74
N LYS A 1026 -48.85 22.50 -0.52
CA LYS A 1026 -49.97 21.63 -0.88
C LYS A 1026 -49.74 20.21 -0.37
N ASP A 1027 -48.59 19.62 -0.68
CA ASP A 1027 -48.30 18.23 -0.33
C ASP A 1027 -48.24 18.03 1.20
N VAL A 1028 -47.72 19.01 1.94
CA VAL A 1028 -47.72 19.00 3.42
C VAL A 1028 -49.13 19.20 3.99
N SER A 1029 -49.98 20.03 3.35
CA SER A 1029 -51.36 20.28 3.82
C SER A 1029 -52.31 19.12 3.52
N ASP A 1030 -52.04 18.36 2.46
CA ASP A 1030 -52.83 17.20 2.03
C ASP A 1030 -52.43 15.90 2.77
N SER A 1031 -51.39 15.93 3.61
CA SER A 1031 -50.89 14.78 4.36
C SER A 1031 -51.76 14.41 5.58
N GLU A 1032 -51.92 13.11 5.84
CA GLU A 1032 -52.70 12.59 6.98
C GLU A 1032 -51.96 12.72 8.34
N ASP A 1033 -50.63 12.90 8.35
CA ASP A 1033 -49.77 12.88 9.55
C ASP A 1033 -49.39 14.31 10.02
N MET A 1034 -50.40 15.15 10.26
CA MET A 1034 -50.25 16.59 10.54
C MET A 1034 -49.42 16.92 11.78
N ASP A 1035 -49.49 16.09 12.82
CA ASP A 1035 -48.75 16.30 14.08
C ASP A 1035 -47.22 16.28 13.87
N ARG A 1036 -46.73 15.48 12.90
CA ARG A 1036 -45.30 15.42 12.55
C ARG A 1036 -44.85 16.54 11.63
N LEU A 1037 -45.78 17.25 11.00
CA LEU A 1037 -45.52 18.26 9.98
C LEU A 1037 -45.78 19.70 10.45
N GLU A 1038 -46.17 19.90 11.70
CA GLU A 1038 -46.44 21.22 12.27
C GLU A 1038 -45.21 22.16 12.17
N GLU A 1039 -44.02 21.64 12.49
CA GLU A 1039 -42.76 22.41 12.37
C GLU A 1039 -42.46 22.76 10.91
N VAL A 1040 -42.70 21.82 9.97
CA VAL A 1040 -42.51 22.02 8.53
C VAL A 1040 -43.43 23.14 8.03
N GLN A 1041 -44.71 23.12 8.40
CA GLN A 1041 -45.66 24.17 8.00
C GLN A 1041 -45.26 25.54 8.53
N LYS A 1042 -44.77 25.61 9.78
CA LYS A 1042 -44.26 26.85 10.37
C LYS A 1042 -43.07 27.41 9.58
N GLU A 1043 -42.11 26.56 9.24
CA GLU A 1043 -40.92 26.95 8.47
C GLU A 1043 -41.27 27.34 7.01
N LEU A 1044 -42.26 26.68 6.38
CA LEU A 1044 -42.76 27.06 5.06
C LEU A 1044 -43.42 28.44 5.06
N LYS A 1045 -44.25 28.77 6.06
CA LYS A 1045 -44.82 30.12 6.24
C LYS A 1045 -43.71 31.16 6.38
N MET A 1046 -42.68 30.86 7.15
CA MET A 1046 -41.54 31.75 7.31
C MET A 1046 -40.78 31.94 5.99
N ALA A 1047 -40.53 30.88 5.23
CA ALA A 1047 -39.89 30.94 3.92
C ALA A 1047 -40.72 31.76 2.91
N GLY A 1048 -42.04 31.57 2.87
CA GLY A 1048 -42.95 32.34 2.01
C GLY A 1048 -42.93 33.84 2.33
N ARG A 1049 -43.00 34.21 3.61
CA ARG A 1049 -42.90 35.60 4.05
C ARG A 1049 -41.53 36.22 3.74
N LEU A 1050 -40.45 35.47 3.96
CA LEU A 1050 -39.09 35.89 3.60
C LEU A 1050 -38.95 36.12 2.09
N PHE A 1051 -39.53 35.23 1.27
CA PHE A 1051 -39.52 35.37 -0.18
C PHE A 1051 -40.24 36.64 -0.62
N VAL A 1052 -41.46 36.89 -0.13
CA VAL A 1052 -42.22 38.12 -0.45
C VAL A 1052 -41.40 39.36 -0.09
N ASN A 1053 -40.84 39.42 1.12
CA ASN A 1053 -40.00 40.53 1.55
C ASN A 1053 -38.73 40.70 0.70
N ALA A 1054 -38.15 39.61 0.20
CA ALA A 1054 -36.95 39.64 -0.63
C ALA A 1054 -37.19 40.20 -2.05
N VAL A 1055 -38.44 40.19 -2.56
CA VAL A 1055 -38.75 40.59 -3.94
C VAL A 1055 -39.71 41.78 -4.07
N GLU A 1056 -40.47 42.14 -3.03
CA GLU A 1056 -41.50 43.20 -3.08
C GLU A 1056 -40.96 44.58 -3.49
N GLY A 1057 -39.67 44.85 -3.25
CA GLY A 1057 -39.02 46.10 -3.65
C GLY A 1057 -38.79 46.24 -5.17
N ASP A 1058 -38.60 45.14 -5.89
CA ASP A 1058 -38.28 45.12 -7.32
C ASP A 1058 -39.51 44.81 -8.19
N VAL A 1059 -40.48 44.07 -7.64
CA VAL A 1059 -41.66 43.57 -8.36
C VAL A 1059 -42.88 43.56 -7.44
N ASN A 1060 -44.07 43.87 -7.97
CA ASN A 1060 -45.34 43.72 -7.25
C ASN A 1060 -45.75 42.24 -7.14
N ILE A 1061 -45.04 41.50 -6.28
CA ILE A 1061 -45.21 40.05 -6.11
C ILE A 1061 -46.61 39.68 -5.61
N ARG A 1062 -47.23 40.54 -4.79
CA ARG A 1062 -48.60 40.32 -4.27
C ARG A 1062 -49.63 40.28 -5.39
N ALA A 1063 -49.45 41.08 -6.45
CA ALA A 1063 -50.32 41.02 -7.62
C ALA A 1063 -50.10 39.74 -8.44
N GLU A 1064 -48.83 39.31 -8.59
CA GLU A 1064 -48.49 38.07 -9.31
C GLU A 1064 -48.97 36.80 -8.60
N LEU A 1065 -49.02 36.80 -7.26
CA LEU A 1065 -49.51 35.66 -6.46
C LEU A 1065 -51.05 35.56 -6.42
N ARG A 1066 -51.79 36.63 -6.76
CA ARG A 1066 -53.26 36.66 -6.64
C ARG A 1066 -53.97 35.51 -7.35
N PRO A 1067 -53.64 35.14 -8.61
CA PRO A 1067 -54.28 34.00 -9.27
C PRO A 1067 -54.07 32.67 -8.54
N LEU A 1068 -52.92 32.47 -7.89
CA LEU A 1068 -52.64 31.26 -7.11
C LEU A 1068 -53.44 31.22 -5.80
N VAL A 1069 -53.61 32.38 -5.15
CA VAL A 1069 -54.42 32.51 -3.91
C VAL A 1069 -55.90 32.27 -4.19
N GLU A 1070 -56.41 32.68 -5.35
CA GLU A 1070 -57.79 32.42 -5.79
C GLU A 1070 -58.05 30.91 -5.98
N VAL A 1071 -57.05 30.16 -6.43
CA VAL A 1071 -57.12 28.70 -6.62
C VAL A 1071 -56.94 27.94 -5.30
N ASN A 1072 -56.05 28.39 -4.42
CA ASN A 1072 -55.82 27.77 -3.11
C ASN A 1072 -55.57 28.85 -2.04
N ARG A 1073 -56.56 29.08 -1.18
CA ARG A 1073 -56.46 30.07 -0.09
C ARG A 1073 -55.34 29.78 0.91
N GLY A 1074 -54.96 28.51 1.09
CA GLY A 1074 -53.85 28.10 1.96
C GLY A 1074 -52.50 28.64 1.49
N VAL A 1075 -52.29 28.76 0.17
CA VAL A 1075 -51.07 29.36 -0.40
C VAL A 1075 -50.97 30.84 -0.04
N GLY A 1076 -52.10 31.55 0.05
CA GLY A 1076 -52.15 32.93 0.53
C GLY A 1076 -51.67 33.09 1.98
N ILE A 1077 -52.06 32.16 2.85
CA ILE A 1077 -51.60 32.13 4.26
C ILE A 1077 -50.09 31.92 4.34
N MET A 1078 -49.54 31.02 3.53
CA MET A 1078 -48.11 30.74 3.49
C MET A 1078 -47.28 31.96 3.07
N PHE A 1079 -47.69 32.67 2.01
CA PHE A 1079 -47.00 33.89 1.56
C PHE A 1079 -47.35 35.15 2.39
N GLY A 1080 -48.35 35.09 3.27
CA GLY A 1080 -48.85 36.27 3.99
C GLY A 1080 -49.58 37.27 3.09
N VAL A 1081 -50.16 36.79 1.98
CA VAL A 1081 -50.89 37.59 0.99
C VAL A 1081 -52.38 37.28 1.14
N GLY A 1082 -53.16 38.24 1.62
CA GLY A 1082 -54.60 38.10 1.86
C GLY A 1082 -55.05 38.06 3.33
N GLU A 1083 -54.17 38.29 4.31
CA GLU A 1083 -54.55 38.50 5.74
C GLU A 1083 -55.22 39.87 6.01
N GLY A 1084 -55.80 40.49 4.97
CA GLY A 1084 -56.45 41.79 5.02
C GLY A 1084 -57.47 41.96 3.90
N SER A 1085 -58.59 41.25 4.02
CA SER A 1085 -59.89 41.62 3.45
C SER A 1085 -61.00 40.97 4.25
#